data_AF-A0A803V807-F1
#
_entry.id   AF-A0A803V807-F1
#
_cell.length_a   1.000
_cell.length_b   1.000
_cell.length_c   1.000
_cell.angle_alpha   90.00
_cell.angle_beta   90.00
_cell.angle_gamma   90.00
#
_symmetry.space_group_name_H-M   'P 1'
#
loop_
_entity.id
_entity.type
_entity.pdbx_description
1 polymer ?
#
loop_
_entity_poly.entity_id
_entity_poly.type
_entity_poly.pdbx_seq_one_letter_code
_entity_poly.pdbx_strand_id
1 'polypeptide(L)'
;MGAGGSRRGILQLWGCTELLSPRGDTRCAPQLALLYEEVLYTILHRLGKPEPQHVGDCRELYCYVQKAFGMDPEEHSAIMQQVMELESPIYCLKATVKEAKGILGKDVSGLSDPYCLLGIEARSQEPAHPEHKKRMKAVVKDLIPEDQIHRTQVMNQTLSPVWNETFILEFKDVETASFHLDMWDSDVVESMRHKLGELTDLHGLKRIFKDARKDKGQDDFLGNVVVRLKDLHCWNDQWYQLEPRTETYPERGHCHLQFLLTHKKRATTSSRTQPSYTVHRHLLQQLVSHEILQHQAGSTSWDGELSSHASTVLYLHATQKDLSDFHQDMAQWLAYSKLYQSLEFNSSCLLHQITSIEYRWVQERLRPEQVRAELAESFQSLLTYGVSLIRRFRIIFPLSVPRSKDRLQSLLRVLVQMCKTKAFHELCTPSPDLPQMVSTALKLFFHLQSIEENSKALSKLLLEVIEDLKQCQKIWNKLFIMVLGSSLGGVGVRAGGVRVLCCCCAVGEASAFIPRDGPLALSNFHQWFEEALPLWLQKAYSTTLERAHRAIQMDQLKPYGYHKHSTSTVDLSTCYAQIVTTWQQLNWPDPEKAFMIMVNLLEDMCKISLMYCKLIKERAEALSLSEQNEGEAANKLCIVVNNIKQLRLLMLKLPEQLDWNQLEQRTRGIIDPQQIQNALHNQLDSTVACLDHEVRDVVQALATKMEKGIARHIQELSSCSDTQKPEDSIIPLMKFLESELQYLNEHLVQENFKR
;
A
#
# COMPACT_ATOMS: atom_id res chain seq x y z
N MET A 1 3.50 2.49 49.13
CA MET A 1 3.33 3.95 48.85
C MET A 1 4.39 4.36 47.86
N GLY A 2 4.03 5.08 46.79
CA GLY A 2 5.00 5.70 45.86
C GLY A 2 5.09 5.10 44.46
N ALA A 3 4.05 5.28 43.63
CA ALA A 3 4.14 5.32 42.15
C ALA A 3 2.88 5.88 41.46
N GLY A 4 1.95 6.51 42.20
CA GLY A 4 0.68 7.03 41.65
C GLY A 4 0.70 8.51 41.22
N GLY A 5 1.83 9.21 41.38
CA GLY A 5 1.87 10.67 41.33
C GLY A 5 2.21 11.30 39.97
N SER A 6 2.76 10.58 39.00
CA SER A 6 3.39 11.21 37.82
C SER A 6 2.50 11.29 36.56
N ARG A 7 1.36 10.59 36.51
CA ARG A 7 0.48 10.59 35.31
C ARG A 7 -0.68 11.60 35.33
N ARG A 8 -0.86 12.35 36.43
CA ARG A 8 -1.88 13.43 36.52
C ARG A 8 -1.43 14.78 35.93
N GLY A 9 -0.15 14.94 35.61
CA GLY A 9 0.43 16.23 35.21
C GLY A 9 0.44 16.56 33.72
N ILE A 10 0.03 15.65 32.82
CA ILE A 10 0.11 15.88 31.36
C ILE A 10 -1.25 16.26 30.74
N LEU A 11 -2.35 16.10 31.49
CA LEU A 11 -3.71 16.48 31.07
C LEU A 11 -4.07 17.96 31.32
N GLN A 12 -3.16 18.76 31.89
CA GLN A 12 -3.43 20.17 32.26
C GLN A 12 -2.80 21.22 31.32
N LEU A 13 -2.14 20.83 30.23
CA LEU A 13 -1.33 21.77 29.42
C LEU A 13 -1.84 22.06 27.99
N TRP A 14 -2.98 21.52 27.58
CA TRP A 14 -3.54 21.78 26.24
C TRP A 14 -5.03 22.06 26.34
N GLY A 15 -5.42 23.30 26.00
CA GLY A 15 -6.71 23.92 26.27
C GLY A 15 -7.93 23.06 25.88
N CYS A 16 -8.57 22.50 26.90
CA CYS A 16 -9.94 22.03 26.86
C CYS A 16 -10.85 23.22 27.16
N THR A 17 -11.58 23.74 26.17
CA THR A 17 -12.68 24.67 26.45
C THR A 17 -13.98 24.40 25.74
N GLU A 18 -14.11 23.32 24.94
CA GLU A 18 -15.42 22.94 24.40
C GLU A 18 -15.60 21.41 24.42
N LEU A 19 -16.35 20.97 25.44
CA LEU A 19 -17.08 19.70 25.60
C LEU A 19 -16.52 18.55 26.45
N LEU A 20 -15.33 18.63 27.07
CA LEU A 20 -14.90 17.59 28.02
C LEU A 20 -14.16 18.19 29.22
N SER A 21 -14.87 18.38 30.34
CA SER A 21 -14.25 18.52 31.67
C SER A 21 -14.75 17.39 32.58
N PRO A 22 -13.90 16.41 32.93
CA PRO A 22 -14.24 15.38 33.91
C PRO A 22 -13.91 15.91 35.31
N ARG A 23 -14.70 16.87 35.79
CA ARG A 23 -14.97 17.22 37.21
C ARG A 23 -15.61 18.61 37.30
N GLY A 24 -16.90 18.64 37.65
CA GLY A 24 -17.45 19.64 38.57
C GLY A 24 -17.48 21.13 38.17
N ASP A 25 -17.40 21.50 36.89
CA ASP A 25 -17.68 22.88 36.45
C ASP A 25 -18.98 22.94 35.65
N THR A 26 -19.99 23.59 36.23
CA THR A 26 -21.39 23.73 35.83
C THR A 26 -21.65 24.53 34.55
N ARG A 27 -20.67 24.70 33.66
CA ARG A 27 -20.83 25.47 32.41
C ARG A 27 -21.17 24.64 31.16
N CYS A 28 -21.12 23.30 31.22
CA CYS A 28 -21.28 22.41 30.04
C CYS A 28 -22.59 21.61 29.97
N ALA A 29 -23.38 21.55 31.05
CA ALA A 29 -24.64 20.78 31.12
C ALA A 29 -25.72 21.18 30.08
N PRO A 30 -25.92 22.47 29.72
CA PRO A 30 -27.02 22.85 28.83
C PRO A 30 -26.85 22.31 27.40
N GLN A 31 -25.64 22.36 26.84
CA GLN A 31 -25.40 21.93 25.45
C GLN A 31 -25.54 20.40 25.29
N LEU A 32 -25.15 19.63 26.31
CA LEU A 32 -25.29 18.17 26.30
C LEU A 32 -26.77 17.76 26.38
N ALA A 33 -27.57 18.46 27.20
CA ALA A 33 -29.01 18.24 27.31
C ALA A 33 -29.74 18.52 25.98
N LEU A 34 -29.38 19.62 25.28
CA LEU A 34 -29.94 19.94 23.96
C LEU A 34 -29.58 18.92 22.86
N LEU A 35 -28.38 18.32 22.96
CA LEU A 35 -27.97 17.25 22.04
C LEU A 35 -28.70 15.94 22.35
N TYR A 36 -28.95 15.68 23.63
CA TYR A 36 -29.72 14.53 24.08
C TYR A 36 -31.20 14.61 23.67
N GLU A 37 -31.81 15.79 23.82
CA GLU A 37 -33.14 16.12 23.30
C GLU A 37 -33.27 15.78 21.80
N GLU A 38 -32.30 16.19 20.98
CA GLU A 38 -32.28 15.91 19.53
C GLU A 38 -32.23 14.42 19.21
N VAL A 39 -31.43 13.65 19.97
CA VAL A 39 -31.32 12.20 19.81
C VAL A 39 -32.62 11.49 20.14
N LEU A 40 -33.23 11.84 21.28
CA LEU A 40 -34.50 11.26 21.68
C LEU A 40 -35.60 11.58 20.65
N TYR A 41 -35.63 12.82 20.15
CA TYR A 41 -36.54 13.23 19.09
C TYR A 41 -36.33 12.46 17.78
N THR A 42 -35.06 12.21 17.41
CA THR A 42 -34.70 11.41 16.23
C THR A 42 -35.20 9.96 16.32
N ILE A 43 -35.09 9.35 17.51
CA ILE A 43 -35.57 7.98 17.76
C ILE A 43 -37.11 7.94 17.81
N LEU A 44 -37.75 8.94 18.45
CA LEU A 44 -39.20 9.04 18.59
C LEU A 44 -39.88 9.16 17.22
N HIS A 45 -39.36 10.01 16.34
CA HIS A 45 -39.90 10.26 15.01
C HIS A 45 -39.21 9.43 13.93
N ARG A 46 -38.85 8.18 14.24
CA ARG A 46 -38.26 7.26 13.27
C ARG A 46 -39.17 7.09 12.03
N LEU A 47 -38.57 7.13 10.85
CA LEU A 47 -39.23 6.85 9.58
C LEU A 47 -38.68 5.58 8.93
N GLY A 48 -39.53 4.84 8.22
CA GLY A 48 -39.15 3.68 7.43
C GLY A 48 -38.89 2.40 8.25
N LYS A 49 -38.91 1.26 7.56
CA LYS A 49 -38.60 -0.04 8.16
C LYS A 49 -37.11 -0.13 8.53
N PRO A 50 -36.77 -0.77 9.66
CA PRO A 50 -35.38 -1.09 10.00
C PRO A 50 -34.77 -1.99 8.94
N GLU A 51 -33.55 -1.68 8.49
CA GLU A 51 -32.73 -2.65 7.75
C GLU A 51 -32.20 -3.74 8.70
N PRO A 52 -31.82 -4.93 8.21
CA PRO A 52 -31.36 -6.05 9.05
C PRO A 52 -30.16 -5.74 9.96
N GLN A 53 -29.31 -4.79 9.56
CA GLN A 53 -28.13 -4.34 10.31
C GLN A 53 -28.44 -3.29 11.39
N HIS A 54 -29.66 -2.76 11.42
CA HIS A 54 -30.09 -1.68 12.30
C HIS A 54 -31.06 -2.20 13.38
N VAL A 55 -31.00 -1.58 14.55
CA VAL A 55 -31.85 -1.95 15.69
C VAL A 55 -33.29 -1.53 15.42
N GLY A 56 -34.23 -2.47 15.59
CA GLY A 56 -35.66 -2.24 15.36
C GLY A 56 -36.39 -1.64 16.56
N ASP A 57 -36.05 -2.07 17.77
CA ASP A 57 -36.72 -1.64 19.00
C ASP A 57 -36.21 -0.27 19.48
N CYS A 58 -37.10 0.71 19.53
CA CYS A 58 -36.78 2.05 20.04
C CYS A 58 -36.38 2.03 21.52
N ARG A 59 -36.85 1.06 22.34
CA ARG A 59 -36.49 0.96 23.76
C ARG A 59 -35.02 0.61 23.97
N GLU A 60 -34.48 -0.27 23.12
CA GLU A 60 -33.05 -0.60 23.13
C GLU A 60 -32.21 0.64 22.76
N LEU A 61 -32.67 1.42 21.78
CA LEU A 61 -32.02 2.67 21.39
C LEU A 61 -32.05 3.71 22.53
N TYR A 62 -33.19 3.89 23.21
CA TYR A 62 -33.29 4.79 24.36
C TYR A 62 -32.35 4.39 25.50
N CYS A 63 -32.28 3.09 25.82
CA CYS A 63 -31.36 2.57 26.84
C CYS A 63 -29.89 2.81 26.46
N TYR A 64 -29.54 2.58 25.19
CA TYR A 64 -28.19 2.83 24.68
C TYR A 64 -27.81 4.31 24.78
N VAL A 65 -28.64 5.22 24.28
CA VAL A 65 -28.31 6.66 24.29
C VAL A 65 -28.28 7.24 25.69
N GLN A 66 -29.13 6.75 26.61
CA GLN A 66 -29.04 7.12 28.03
C GLN A 66 -27.66 6.79 28.61
N LYS A 67 -27.15 5.58 28.37
CA LYS A 67 -25.80 5.18 28.79
C LYS A 67 -24.71 5.99 28.08
N ALA A 68 -24.88 6.23 26.78
CA ALA A 68 -23.90 6.96 25.96
C ALA A 68 -23.71 8.42 26.40
N PHE A 69 -24.78 9.05 26.86
CA PHE A 69 -24.77 10.42 27.37
C PHE A 69 -24.53 10.50 28.87
N GLY A 70 -24.50 9.37 29.59
CA GLY A 70 -24.32 9.33 31.04
C GLY A 70 -25.48 9.99 31.79
N MET A 71 -26.70 9.88 31.27
CA MET A 71 -27.89 10.55 31.80
C MET A 71 -28.52 9.74 32.94
N ASP A 72 -28.82 10.42 34.04
CA ASP A 72 -29.52 9.81 35.17
C ASP A 72 -30.95 9.42 34.76
N PRO A 73 -31.55 8.36 35.34
CA PRO A 73 -32.90 7.93 34.96
C PRO A 73 -33.98 9.00 35.14
N GLU A 74 -33.85 9.85 36.15
CA GLU A 74 -34.77 10.95 36.42
C GLU A 74 -34.66 12.05 35.35
N GLU A 75 -33.43 12.43 34.99
CA GLU A 75 -33.15 13.40 33.93
C GLU A 75 -33.61 12.88 32.56
N HIS A 76 -33.32 11.61 32.25
CA HIS A 76 -33.84 10.95 31.05
C HIS A 76 -35.36 11.03 30.96
N SER A 77 -36.06 10.69 32.04
CA SER A 77 -37.53 10.70 32.06
C SER A 77 -38.07 12.11 31.84
N ALA A 78 -37.45 13.12 32.47
CA ALA A 78 -37.85 14.52 32.31
C ALA A 78 -37.65 15.03 30.87
N ILE A 79 -36.49 14.79 30.27
CA ILE A 79 -36.20 15.22 28.90
C ILE A 79 -37.05 14.43 27.90
N MET A 80 -37.25 13.14 28.12
CA MET A 80 -38.12 12.32 27.26
C MET A 80 -39.57 12.83 27.27
N GLN A 81 -40.09 13.22 28.44
CA GLN A 81 -41.43 13.83 28.53
C GLN A 81 -41.49 15.15 27.75
N GLN A 82 -40.50 16.02 27.90
CA GLN A 82 -40.40 17.26 27.12
C GLN A 82 -40.39 16.98 25.61
N VAL A 83 -39.63 15.99 25.16
CA VAL A 83 -39.56 15.58 23.75
C VAL A 83 -40.90 15.05 23.24
N MET A 84 -41.66 14.32 24.06
CA MET A 84 -43.00 13.85 23.70
C MET A 84 -44.02 14.99 23.55
N GLU A 85 -43.80 16.11 24.24
CA GLU A 85 -44.66 17.31 24.17
C GLU A 85 -44.30 18.22 22.98
N LEU A 86 -43.16 17.99 22.30
CA LEU A 86 -42.76 18.75 21.12
C LEU A 86 -43.63 18.42 19.90
N GLU A 87 -43.79 19.41 19.02
CA GLU A 87 -44.47 19.21 17.74
C GLU A 87 -43.73 18.18 16.87
N SER A 88 -44.49 17.28 16.23
CA SER A 88 -43.96 16.32 15.27
C SER A 88 -43.31 17.03 14.08
N PRO A 89 -42.24 16.47 13.49
CA PRO A 89 -41.62 17.09 12.33
C PRO A 89 -42.55 17.00 11.12
N ILE A 90 -42.33 17.88 10.13
CA ILE A 90 -42.98 17.74 8.84
C ILE A 90 -42.28 16.59 8.11
N TYR A 91 -42.98 15.49 7.90
CA TYR A 91 -42.43 14.34 7.18
C TYR A 91 -42.42 14.61 5.68
N CYS A 92 -41.32 14.24 5.03
CA CYS A 92 -41.12 14.44 3.60
C CYS A 92 -40.62 13.15 2.94
N LEU A 93 -41.12 12.87 1.75
CA LEU A 93 -40.59 11.85 0.85
C LEU A 93 -39.86 12.58 -0.29
N LYS A 94 -38.53 12.41 -0.34
CA LYS A 94 -37.72 12.84 -1.47
C LYS A 94 -37.73 11.72 -2.50
N ALA A 95 -38.50 11.90 -3.56
CA ALA A 95 -38.70 10.93 -4.63
C ALA A 95 -37.93 11.36 -5.88
N THR A 96 -36.97 10.54 -6.30
CA THR A 96 -36.19 10.74 -7.52
C THR A 96 -36.67 9.80 -8.60
N VAL A 97 -37.18 10.35 -9.70
CA VAL A 97 -37.53 9.60 -10.91
C VAL A 97 -36.28 9.53 -11.78
N LYS A 98 -35.62 8.36 -11.81
CA LYS A 98 -34.33 8.20 -12.50
C LYS A 98 -34.52 7.94 -14.00
N GLU A 99 -35.08 6.79 -14.33
CA GLU A 99 -35.24 6.32 -15.70
C GLU A 99 -36.38 5.31 -15.80
N ALA A 100 -36.87 5.08 -17.01
CA ALA A 100 -37.76 3.96 -17.31
C ALA A 100 -37.23 3.14 -18.48
N LYS A 101 -37.64 1.87 -18.58
CA LYS A 101 -37.22 0.96 -19.65
C LYS A 101 -38.36 0.06 -20.10
N GLY A 102 -38.38 -0.22 -21.41
CA GLY A 102 -39.35 -1.13 -22.02
C GLY A 102 -40.79 -0.60 -21.96
N ILE A 103 -40.96 0.72 -21.99
CA ILE A 103 -42.29 1.34 -22.04
C ILE A 103 -42.92 1.12 -23.41
N LEU A 104 -44.25 1.24 -23.49
CA LEU A 104 -44.99 1.03 -24.73
C LEU A 104 -44.87 2.23 -25.66
N GLY A 105 -44.46 1.99 -26.91
CA GLY A 105 -44.52 3.02 -27.95
C GLY A 105 -45.95 3.27 -28.42
N LYS A 106 -46.42 4.49 -28.20
CA LYS A 106 -47.77 4.95 -28.52
C LYS A 106 -47.83 5.74 -29.82
N ASP A 107 -46.76 6.45 -30.16
CA ASP A 107 -46.65 7.24 -31.37
C ASP A 107 -46.70 6.39 -32.65
N VAL A 108 -46.92 7.08 -33.75
CA VAL A 108 -46.83 6.54 -35.11
C VAL A 108 -45.43 6.01 -35.44
N SER A 109 -44.40 6.62 -34.85
CA SER A 109 -43.00 6.21 -34.98
C SER A 109 -42.70 4.86 -34.31
N GLY A 110 -43.61 4.36 -33.46
CA GLY A 110 -43.36 3.22 -32.59
C GLY A 110 -42.63 3.59 -31.30
N LEU A 111 -42.34 4.86 -31.06
CA LEU A 111 -41.75 5.41 -29.85
C LEU A 111 -42.83 6.12 -28.99
N SER A 112 -42.40 6.86 -27.97
CA SER A 112 -43.26 7.65 -27.09
C SER A 112 -42.53 8.90 -26.59
N ASP A 113 -43.30 9.89 -26.13
CA ASP A 113 -42.86 11.12 -25.49
C ASP A 113 -43.21 11.09 -23.97
N PRO A 114 -42.59 10.20 -23.17
CA PRO A 114 -43.00 9.97 -21.79
C PRO A 114 -42.72 11.15 -20.85
N TYR A 115 -43.67 11.40 -19.94
CA TYR A 115 -43.51 12.20 -18.73
C TYR A 115 -44.26 11.55 -17.56
N CYS A 116 -43.88 11.91 -16.33
CA CYS A 116 -44.52 11.40 -15.12
C CYS A 116 -45.27 12.49 -14.36
N LEU A 117 -46.40 12.12 -13.75
CA LEU A 117 -47.13 12.89 -12.73
C LEU A 117 -47.04 12.14 -11.42
N LEU A 118 -46.71 12.82 -10.32
CA LEU A 118 -46.49 12.16 -9.04
C LEU A 118 -46.93 13.00 -7.85
N GLY A 119 -47.28 12.32 -6.76
CA GLY A 119 -47.69 12.94 -5.51
C GLY A 119 -47.93 11.92 -4.39
N ILE A 120 -48.33 12.41 -3.22
CA ILE A 120 -48.76 11.56 -2.10
C ILE A 120 -50.27 11.65 -1.94
N GLU A 121 -50.91 10.48 -1.91
CA GLU A 121 -52.31 10.35 -1.51
C GLU A 121 -52.36 9.99 -0.01
N ALA A 122 -53.03 10.83 0.78
CA ALA A 122 -53.40 10.50 2.15
C ALA A 122 -54.84 9.98 2.16
N ARG A 123 -55.03 8.70 2.51
CA ARG A 123 -56.39 8.16 2.64
C ARG A 123 -57.08 8.75 3.86
N SER A 124 -58.09 9.60 3.65
CA SER A 124 -59.05 9.98 4.68
C SER A 124 -59.77 8.72 5.17
N GLN A 125 -59.82 8.51 6.48
CA GLN A 125 -60.70 7.50 7.10
C GLN A 125 -62.17 7.94 6.98
N GLU A 126 -62.76 7.91 5.79
CA GLU A 126 -64.22 7.78 5.67
C GLU A 126 -64.56 6.30 5.48
N PRO A 127 -65.55 5.76 6.23
CA PRO A 127 -65.90 4.35 6.13
C PRO A 127 -66.50 4.07 4.76
N ALA A 128 -65.75 3.36 3.91
CA ALA A 128 -66.26 2.90 2.64
C ALA A 128 -67.44 1.92 2.86
N HIS A 129 -68.63 2.30 2.40
CA HIS A 129 -69.77 1.39 2.27
C HIS A 129 -69.38 0.16 1.41
N PRO A 130 -69.67 -1.07 1.86
CA PRO A 130 -69.05 -2.27 1.32
C PRO A 130 -69.76 -2.87 0.10
N GLU A 131 -70.09 -2.10 -0.94
CA GLU A 131 -70.80 -2.66 -2.13
C GLU A 131 -70.25 -2.33 -3.53
N HIS A 132 -69.12 -1.62 -3.67
CA HIS A 132 -68.48 -1.47 -5.00
C HIS A 132 -66.98 -1.81 -5.02
N LYS A 133 -66.65 -3.10 -4.93
CA LYS A 133 -65.33 -3.62 -5.34
C LYS A 133 -65.24 -3.76 -6.87
N LYS A 134 -65.22 -2.65 -7.58
CA LYS A 134 -64.45 -2.55 -8.84
C LYS A 134 -63.29 -1.61 -8.54
N ARG A 135 -62.04 -2.10 -8.70
CA ARG A 135 -60.83 -1.26 -8.65
C ARG A 135 -61.01 -0.10 -9.63
N MET A 136 -61.53 1.05 -9.18
CA MET A 136 -61.40 2.30 -9.91
C MET A 136 -59.91 2.63 -9.89
N LYS A 137 -59.27 2.44 -11.05
CA LYS A 137 -57.85 2.71 -11.27
C LYS A 137 -57.71 4.22 -11.39
N ALA A 138 -57.56 4.85 -10.24
CA ALA A 138 -57.59 6.27 -10.09
C ALA A 138 -56.26 6.88 -10.54
N VAL A 139 -56.37 7.95 -11.32
CA VAL A 139 -55.24 8.70 -11.88
C VAL A 139 -54.76 9.67 -10.81
N VAL A 140 -53.47 9.99 -10.77
CA VAL A 140 -52.90 11.01 -9.88
C VAL A 140 -53.70 12.32 -9.94
N LYS A 141 -54.13 12.73 -11.15
CA LYS A 141 -55.03 13.87 -11.38
C LYS A 141 -56.41 13.76 -10.71
N ASP A 142 -56.90 12.54 -10.45
CA ASP A 142 -58.21 12.28 -9.83
C ASP A 142 -58.10 12.11 -8.30
N LEU A 143 -56.91 11.73 -7.79
CA LEU A 143 -56.68 11.38 -6.38
C LEU A 143 -56.03 12.51 -5.57
N ILE A 144 -55.20 13.32 -6.22
CA ILE A 144 -54.32 14.27 -5.55
C ILE A 144 -54.71 15.69 -6.01
N PRO A 145 -54.87 16.65 -5.09
CA PRO A 145 -55.11 18.05 -5.46
C PRO A 145 -54.06 18.59 -6.44
N GLU A 146 -54.48 19.38 -7.43
CA GLU A 146 -53.59 19.87 -8.50
C GLU A 146 -52.37 20.65 -7.97
N ASP A 147 -52.50 21.32 -6.84
CA ASP A 147 -51.43 22.07 -6.17
C ASP A 147 -50.33 21.17 -5.55
N GLN A 148 -50.59 19.87 -5.41
CA GLN A 148 -49.68 18.89 -4.80
C GLN A 148 -49.09 17.91 -5.83
N ILE A 149 -49.56 17.96 -7.08
CA ILE A 149 -49.06 17.13 -8.17
C ILE A 149 -47.79 17.75 -8.74
N HIS A 150 -46.77 16.92 -8.87
CA HIS A 150 -45.51 17.28 -9.52
C HIS A 150 -45.42 16.59 -10.89
N ARG A 151 -44.76 17.24 -11.85
CA ARG A 151 -44.59 16.76 -13.22
C ARG A 151 -43.11 16.78 -13.60
N THR A 152 -42.63 15.69 -14.22
CA THR A 152 -41.28 15.63 -14.81
C THR A 152 -41.22 16.32 -16.18
N GLN A 153 -40.02 16.52 -16.71
CA GLN A 153 -39.86 16.89 -18.12
C GLN A 153 -40.39 15.80 -19.06
N VAL A 154 -40.80 16.23 -20.25
CA VAL A 154 -41.15 15.32 -21.35
C VAL A 154 -39.88 14.91 -22.05
N MET A 155 -39.67 13.60 -22.21
CA MET A 155 -38.53 13.05 -22.93
C MET A 155 -38.99 12.59 -24.30
N ASN A 156 -38.50 13.21 -25.37
CA ASN A 156 -39.05 12.97 -26.70
C ASN A 156 -38.52 11.67 -27.33
N GLN A 157 -39.40 10.97 -28.05
CA GLN A 157 -39.13 9.84 -28.94
C GLN A 157 -38.23 8.77 -28.30
N THR A 158 -38.62 8.26 -27.14
CA THR A 158 -37.84 7.25 -26.42
C THR A 158 -38.71 6.23 -25.71
N LEU A 159 -38.25 4.97 -25.69
CA LEU A 159 -38.80 3.90 -24.86
C LEU A 159 -37.94 3.61 -23.62
N SER A 160 -36.89 4.42 -23.42
CA SER A 160 -36.00 4.33 -22.27
C SER A 160 -35.61 5.73 -21.78
N PRO A 161 -36.59 6.53 -21.30
CA PRO A 161 -36.35 7.89 -20.85
C PRO A 161 -35.46 7.93 -19.60
N VAL A 162 -34.66 8.98 -19.48
CA VAL A 162 -33.81 9.26 -18.32
C VAL A 162 -34.10 10.70 -17.85
N TRP A 163 -34.66 10.84 -16.65
CA TRP A 163 -35.03 12.13 -16.06
C TRP A 163 -34.03 12.59 -14.99
N ASN A 164 -33.71 11.73 -14.02
CA ASN A 164 -32.94 12.09 -12.81
C ASN A 164 -33.49 13.34 -12.09
N GLU A 165 -34.83 13.47 -12.03
CA GLU A 165 -35.50 14.59 -11.38
C GLU A 165 -35.96 14.21 -9.97
N THR A 166 -35.74 15.10 -9.00
CA THR A 166 -36.06 14.86 -7.57
C THR A 166 -37.17 15.80 -7.10
N PHE A 167 -38.17 15.24 -6.43
CA PHE A 167 -39.32 15.95 -5.88
C PHE A 167 -39.42 15.73 -4.38
N ILE A 168 -39.85 16.75 -3.63
CA ILE A 168 -40.03 16.67 -2.17
C ILE A 168 -41.53 16.74 -1.87
N LEU A 169 -42.07 15.64 -1.37
CA LEU A 169 -43.50 15.48 -1.13
C LEU A 169 -43.77 15.43 0.38
N GLU A 170 -44.55 16.36 0.90
CA GLU A 170 -44.89 16.41 2.33
C GLU A 170 -46.04 15.44 2.65
N PHE A 171 -45.98 14.77 3.81
CA PHE A 171 -47.05 13.88 4.28
C PHE A 171 -47.22 13.96 5.80
N LYS A 172 -48.42 13.61 6.27
CA LYS A 172 -48.78 13.69 7.71
C LYS A 172 -48.59 12.37 8.44
N ASP A 173 -49.04 11.27 7.85
CA ASP A 173 -49.02 9.94 8.46
C ASP A 173 -48.46 8.90 7.49
N VAL A 174 -47.41 8.22 7.93
CA VAL A 174 -46.72 7.17 7.17
C VAL A 174 -47.59 5.92 6.98
N GLU A 175 -48.52 5.66 7.89
CA GLU A 175 -49.35 4.45 7.88
C GLU A 175 -50.44 4.48 6.81
N THR A 176 -51.00 5.67 6.56
CA THR A 176 -52.10 5.88 5.62
C THR A 176 -51.65 6.40 4.25
N ALA A 177 -50.44 6.95 4.16
CA ALA A 177 -49.96 7.60 2.95
C ALA A 177 -49.42 6.60 1.91
N SER A 178 -49.69 6.90 0.63
CA SER A 178 -49.13 6.19 -0.52
C SER A 178 -48.58 7.17 -1.55
N PHE A 179 -47.38 6.87 -2.05
CA PHE A 179 -46.80 7.53 -3.20
C PHE A 179 -47.45 6.99 -4.47
N HIS A 180 -47.87 7.89 -5.34
CA HIS A 180 -48.43 7.57 -6.64
C HIS A 180 -47.62 8.24 -7.74
N LEU A 181 -47.35 7.49 -8.80
CA LEU A 181 -46.74 7.99 -10.01
C LEU A 181 -47.49 7.43 -11.20
N ASP A 182 -47.94 8.30 -12.09
CA ASP A 182 -48.51 7.96 -13.38
C ASP A 182 -47.60 8.42 -14.50
N MET A 183 -47.34 7.53 -15.45
CA MET A 183 -46.60 7.84 -16.66
C MET A 183 -47.55 8.04 -17.83
N TRP A 184 -47.32 9.10 -18.59
CA TRP A 184 -48.14 9.56 -19.70
C TRP A 184 -47.27 9.84 -20.91
N ASP A 185 -47.85 9.62 -22.08
CA ASP A 185 -47.27 9.92 -23.38
C ASP A 185 -47.83 11.26 -23.88
N SER A 186 -46.96 12.24 -24.07
CA SER A 186 -47.36 13.59 -24.46
C SER A 186 -47.71 13.63 -25.95
N ASP A 187 -48.99 13.82 -26.28
CA ASP A 187 -49.43 14.00 -27.67
C ASP A 187 -49.16 15.45 -28.13
N VAL A 188 -47.90 15.82 -28.37
CA VAL A 188 -47.59 17.15 -28.91
C VAL A 188 -48.17 17.25 -30.33
N VAL A 189 -48.93 18.31 -30.59
CA VAL A 189 -49.69 18.49 -31.84
C VAL A 189 -48.73 18.77 -33.01
N GLU A 190 -48.14 17.72 -33.58
CA GLU A 190 -47.55 17.79 -34.91
C GLU A 190 -48.64 17.65 -35.98
N SER A 191 -48.59 18.53 -36.98
CA SER A 191 -49.45 18.53 -38.15
C SER A 191 -49.55 17.13 -38.77
N MET A 192 -50.78 16.64 -39.02
CA MET A 192 -51.09 15.35 -39.70
C MET A 192 -50.25 15.11 -40.98
N ARG A 193 -49.73 16.17 -41.59
CA ARG A 193 -48.93 16.13 -42.81
C ARG A 193 -47.55 15.50 -42.62
N HIS A 194 -46.95 15.58 -41.43
CA HIS A 194 -45.68 14.89 -41.12
C HIS A 194 -45.90 13.41 -40.74
N LYS A 195 -46.98 13.08 -40.01
CA LYS A 195 -47.32 11.70 -39.61
C LYS A 195 -47.56 10.74 -40.78
N LEU A 196 -47.93 11.24 -41.96
CA LEU A 196 -48.18 10.42 -43.16
C LEU A 196 -46.90 10.11 -43.97
N GLY A 197 -45.81 10.85 -43.73
CA GLY A 197 -44.56 10.73 -44.49
C GLY A 197 -43.59 9.66 -43.99
N GLU A 198 -43.74 9.20 -42.75
CA GLU A 198 -42.80 8.26 -42.09
C GLU A 198 -43.31 6.81 -42.04
N LEU A 199 -44.39 6.50 -42.76
CA LEU A 199 -45.04 5.19 -42.71
C LEU A 199 -44.25 4.13 -43.49
N THR A 200 -43.73 3.14 -42.77
CA THR A 200 -43.14 1.93 -43.36
C THR A 200 -44.01 0.68 -43.19
N ASP A 201 -45.03 0.69 -42.31
CA ASP A 201 -45.73 -0.55 -41.92
C ASP A 201 -47.25 -0.41 -41.64
N LEU A 202 -48.01 -1.50 -41.87
CA LEU A 202 -49.49 -1.55 -41.75
C LEU A 202 -49.99 -1.30 -40.31
N HIS A 203 -49.15 -1.57 -39.31
CA HIS A 203 -49.45 -1.30 -37.91
C HIS A 203 -49.47 0.20 -37.57
N GLY A 204 -48.68 1.02 -38.26
CA GLY A 204 -48.67 2.48 -38.09
C GLY A 204 -49.99 3.13 -38.52
N LEU A 205 -50.59 2.64 -39.60
CA LEU A 205 -51.90 3.09 -40.08
C LEU A 205 -53.02 2.86 -39.06
N LYS A 206 -53.04 1.70 -38.38
CA LYS A 206 -54.05 1.40 -37.35
C LYS A 206 -53.96 2.36 -36.15
N ARG A 207 -52.77 2.84 -35.81
CA ARG A 207 -52.54 3.84 -34.75
C ARG A 207 -53.02 5.23 -35.19
N ILE A 208 -52.71 5.65 -36.41
CA ILE A 208 -53.20 6.91 -37.00
C ILE A 208 -54.74 6.97 -37.00
N PHE A 209 -55.42 5.89 -37.38
CA PHE A 209 -56.90 5.83 -37.34
C PHE A 209 -57.48 5.92 -35.93
N LYS A 210 -56.73 5.47 -34.91
CA LYS A 210 -57.12 5.57 -33.51
C LYS A 210 -56.91 6.99 -32.99
N ASP A 211 -55.80 7.63 -33.34
CA ASP A 211 -55.48 9.01 -32.94
C ASP A 211 -56.42 10.02 -33.60
N ALA A 212 -56.84 9.78 -34.84
CA ALA A 212 -57.85 10.60 -35.53
C ALA A 212 -59.25 10.55 -34.88
N ARG A 213 -59.51 9.57 -33.99
CA ARG A 213 -60.77 9.40 -33.24
C ARG A 213 -60.69 9.88 -31.79
N LYS A 214 -59.51 10.23 -31.26
CA LYS A 214 -59.35 10.79 -29.90
C LYS A 214 -59.73 12.27 -29.91
N ASP A 215 -60.32 12.75 -28.81
CA ASP A 215 -60.52 14.20 -28.59
C ASP A 215 -59.14 14.89 -28.57
N LYS A 216 -59.04 16.05 -29.25
CA LYS A 216 -57.77 16.75 -29.45
C LYS A 216 -57.12 17.08 -28.10
N GLY A 217 -55.96 16.48 -27.82
CA GLY A 217 -55.09 16.82 -26.68
C GLY A 217 -55.19 15.93 -25.45
N GLN A 218 -55.70 14.70 -25.55
CA GLN A 218 -55.70 13.74 -24.45
C GLN A 218 -54.52 12.77 -24.53
N ASP A 219 -53.51 13.00 -23.69
CA ASP A 219 -52.30 12.17 -23.54
C ASP A 219 -52.60 10.68 -23.25
N ASP A 220 -51.76 9.79 -23.78
CA ASP A 220 -51.92 8.34 -23.65
C ASP A 220 -51.31 7.81 -22.35
N PHE A 221 -52.05 7.00 -21.59
CA PHE A 221 -51.54 6.40 -20.35
C PHE A 221 -50.53 5.27 -20.62
N LEU A 222 -49.34 5.38 -20.01
CA LEU A 222 -48.22 4.45 -20.14
C LEU A 222 -48.02 3.52 -18.95
N GLY A 223 -48.63 3.79 -17.80
CA GLY A 223 -48.54 2.91 -16.62
C GLY A 223 -48.50 3.71 -15.32
N ASN A 224 -48.73 3.04 -14.19
CA ASN A 224 -48.58 3.66 -12.86
C ASN A 224 -47.76 2.82 -11.89
N VAL A 225 -47.26 3.49 -10.85
CA VAL A 225 -46.58 2.88 -9.71
C VAL A 225 -47.22 3.44 -8.44
N VAL A 226 -47.65 2.54 -7.55
CA VAL A 226 -48.21 2.91 -6.24
C VAL A 226 -47.41 2.23 -5.14
N VAL A 227 -46.82 3.02 -4.25
CA VAL A 227 -45.97 2.51 -3.15
C VAL A 227 -46.50 3.02 -1.82
N ARG A 228 -46.81 2.12 -0.89
CA ARG A 228 -47.21 2.53 0.48
C ARG A 228 -45.99 3.00 1.25
N LEU A 229 -46.09 4.17 1.89
CA LEU A 229 -44.95 4.76 2.58
C LEU A 229 -44.46 3.91 3.75
N LYS A 230 -45.37 3.26 4.50
CA LYS A 230 -45.01 2.32 5.57
C LYS A 230 -44.19 1.11 5.12
N ASP A 231 -44.20 0.78 3.83
CA ASP A 231 -43.44 -0.36 3.31
C ASP A 231 -42.01 0.01 2.90
N LEU A 232 -41.69 1.29 2.86
CA LEU A 232 -40.36 1.80 2.52
C LEU A 232 -39.38 1.67 3.70
N HIS A 233 -38.11 1.53 3.37
CA HIS A 233 -37.00 1.78 4.29
C HIS A 233 -36.69 3.28 4.30
N CYS A 234 -35.75 3.74 5.12
CA CYS A 234 -35.36 5.16 5.11
C CYS A 234 -34.83 5.59 3.74
N TRP A 235 -34.11 4.70 3.06
CA TRP A 235 -33.61 4.87 1.71
C TRP A 235 -33.91 3.62 0.85
N ASN A 236 -34.45 3.82 -0.35
CA ASN A 236 -34.71 2.76 -1.33
C ASN A 236 -34.26 3.22 -2.71
N ASP A 237 -33.62 2.33 -3.50
CA ASP A 237 -33.23 2.60 -4.88
C ASP A 237 -33.48 1.34 -5.73
N GLN A 238 -34.63 1.29 -6.41
CA GLN A 238 -35.16 0.04 -6.99
C GLN A 238 -36.01 0.26 -8.25
N TRP A 239 -36.09 -0.79 -9.08
CA TRP A 239 -36.98 -0.84 -10.23
C TRP A 239 -38.39 -1.28 -9.81
N TYR A 240 -39.40 -0.50 -10.23
CA TYR A 240 -40.81 -0.78 -10.02
C TYR A 240 -41.47 -1.13 -11.35
N GLN A 241 -42.30 -2.16 -11.35
CA GLN A 241 -43.08 -2.53 -12.52
C GLN A 241 -44.22 -1.52 -12.75
N LEU A 242 -44.39 -1.07 -13.98
CA LEU A 242 -45.51 -0.21 -14.36
C LEU A 242 -46.80 -1.04 -14.44
N GLU A 243 -47.80 -0.68 -13.65
CA GLU A 243 -49.11 -1.34 -13.66
C GLU A 243 -50.00 -0.80 -14.79
N PRO A 244 -50.76 -1.66 -15.49
CA PRO A 244 -51.62 -1.24 -16.59
C PRO A 244 -53.02 -0.81 -16.12
N ARG A 245 -53.56 0.26 -16.74
CA ARG A 245 -54.96 0.68 -16.56
C ARG A 245 -55.98 -0.27 -17.20
N THR A 246 -55.60 -1.01 -18.24
CA THR A 246 -56.46 -2.00 -18.91
C THR A 246 -55.74 -3.33 -19.08
N GLU A 247 -56.47 -4.45 -19.05
CA GLU A 247 -55.89 -5.81 -19.20
C GLU A 247 -55.37 -6.09 -20.62
N THR A 248 -55.65 -5.20 -21.58
CA THR A 248 -55.35 -5.37 -23.00
C THR A 248 -53.86 -5.51 -23.32
N TYR A 249 -53.01 -4.99 -22.45
CA TYR A 249 -51.57 -5.15 -22.53
C TYR A 249 -51.08 -5.26 -21.07
N PRO A 250 -50.59 -6.41 -20.59
CA PRO A 250 -50.20 -6.56 -19.19
C PRO A 250 -48.81 -5.97 -18.90
N GLU A 251 -47.90 -6.01 -19.87
CA GLU A 251 -46.54 -5.50 -19.72
C GLU A 251 -46.46 -4.04 -20.17
N ARG A 252 -45.96 -3.17 -19.27
CA ARG A 252 -45.83 -1.71 -19.48
C ARG A 252 -44.40 -1.20 -19.31
N GLY A 253 -43.45 -2.09 -19.05
CA GLY A 253 -42.08 -1.73 -18.69
C GLY A 253 -41.89 -1.50 -17.20
N HIS A 254 -40.75 -0.90 -16.86
CA HIS A 254 -40.34 -0.64 -15.48
C HIS A 254 -39.86 0.80 -15.33
N CYS A 255 -40.04 1.35 -14.13
CA CYS A 255 -39.57 2.67 -13.74
C CYS A 255 -38.61 2.56 -12.54
N HIS A 256 -37.43 3.14 -12.65
CA HIS A 256 -36.42 3.18 -11.61
C HIS A 256 -36.67 4.39 -10.71
N LEU A 257 -37.02 4.13 -9.46
CA LEU A 257 -37.34 5.15 -8.48
C LEU A 257 -36.41 5.02 -7.27
N GLN A 258 -35.96 6.17 -6.80
CA GLN A 258 -35.23 6.30 -5.55
C GLN A 258 -36.06 7.11 -4.56
N PHE A 259 -36.16 6.62 -3.32
CA PHE A 259 -36.91 7.25 -2.25
C PHE A 259 -35.99 7.50 -1.05
N LEU A 260 -36.10 8.67 -0.44
CA LEU A 260 -35.47 9.00 0.83
C LEU A 260 -36.50 9.68 1.75
N LEU A 261 -36.71 9.12 2.94
CA LEU A 261 -37.60 9.66 3.96
C LEU A 261 -36.84 10.68 4.82
N THR A 262 -37.33 11.92 4.86
CA THR A 262 -36.65 13.05 5.53
C THR A 262 -37.61 13.86 6.41
N HIS A 263 -37.06 14.70 7.29
CA HIS A 263 -37.79 15.64 8.12
C HIS A 263 -37.51 17.07 7.70
N LYS A 264 -38.58 17.86 7.63
CA LYS A 264 -38.54 19.32 7.49
C LYS A 264 -39.06 19.95 8.78
N LYS A 265 -38.48 21.10 9.17
CA LYS A 265 -38.87 21.89 10.36
C LYS A 265 -39.06 21.06 11.65
N ARG A 266 -37.95 20.66 12.29
CA ARG A 266 -38.00 20.01 13.61
C ARG A 266 -38.26 21.01 14.73
N ALA A 267 -38.94 20.58 15.79
CA ALA A 267 -39.28 21.41 16.93
C ALA A 267 -38.13 21.61 17.94
N THR A 268 -37.12 20.76 17.89
CA THR A 268 -36.01 20.76 18.85
C THR A 268 -35.14 22.02 18.77
N THR A 269 -34.59 22.42 19.91
CA THR A 269 -33.79 23.66 20.03
C THR A 269 -32.51 23.59 19.18
N SER A 270 -31.80 22.47 19.21
CA SER A 270 -30.58 22.23 18.42
C SER A 270 -30.82 22.39 16.93
N SER A 271 -31.92 21.83 16.42
CA SER A 271 -32.32 21.94 15.02
C SER A 271 -32.67 23.36 14.56
N ARG A 272 -33.11 24.23 15.48
CA ARG A 272 -33.47 25.63 15.17
C ARG A 272 -32.27 26.57 15.21
N THR A 273 -31.26 26.23 16.01
CA THR A 273 -30.14 27.12 16.35
C THR A 273 -28.83 26.76 15.66
N GLN A 274 -28.65 25.50 15.23
CA GLN A 274 -27.40 25.01 14.65
C GLN A 274 -27.62 24.31 13.30
N PRO A 275 -26.63 24.32 12.39
CA PRO A 275 -26.66 23.52 11.17
C PRO A 275 -26.76 22.02 11.48
N SER A 276 -27.56 21.28 10.70
CA SER A 276 -27.75 19.83 10.89
C SER A 276 -26.45 19.03 10.93
N TYR A 277 -25.46 19.45 10.12
CA TYR A 277 -24.12 18.87 10.09
C TYR A 277 -23.39 19.01 11.44
N THR A 278 -23.44 20.19 12.06
CA THR A 278 -22.79 20.46 13.35
C THR A 278 -23.37 19.58 14.45
N VAL A 279 -24.70 19.49 14.52
CA VAL A 279 -25.40 18.64 15.49
C VAL A 279 -25.05 17.17 15.28
N HIS A 280 -25.04 16.69 14.04
CA HIS A 280 -24.66 15.31 13.71
C HIS A 280 -23.21 15.00 14.11
N ARG A 281 -22.27 15.91 13.87
CA ARG A 281 -20.88 15.76 14.27
C ARG A 281 -20.73 15.66 15.79
N HIS A 282 -21.45 16.49 16.54
CA HIS A 282 -21.43 16.42 18.02
C HIS A 282 -22.04 15.12 18.53
N LEU A 283 -23.14 14.68 17.92
CA LEU A 283 -23.74 13.38 18.23
C LEU A 283 -22.75 12.23 17.99
N LEU A 284 -22.12 12.22 16.81
CA LEU A 284 -21.10 11.25 16.46
C LEU A 284 -19.94 11.26 17.46
N GLN A 285 -19.44 12.44 17.80
CA GLN A 285 -18.35 12.58 18.77
C GLN A 285 -18.73 12.00 20.14
N GLN A 286 -19.96 12.22 20.62
CA GLN A 286 -20.41 11.68 21.90
C GLN A 286 -20.54 10.15 21.87
N LEU A 287 -21.15 9.60 20.81
CA LEU A 287 -21.32 8.15 20.69
C LEU A 287 -19.99 7.43 20.53
N VAL A 288 -19.09 7.94 19.67
CA VAL A 288 -17.75 7.38 19.49
C VAL A 288 -16.94 7.46 20.80
N SER A 289 -17.01 8.59 21.51
CA SER A 289 -16.37 8.74 22.82
C SER A 289 -16.85 7.68 23.81
N HIS A 290 -18.16 7.42 23.87
CA HIS A 290 -18.71 6.36 24.71
C HIS A 290 -18.19 4.97 24.32
N GLU A 291 -18.24 4.62 23.03
CA GLU A 291 -17.76 3.33 22.52
C GLU A 291 -16.29 3.10 22.85
N ILE A 292 -15.44 4.12 22.68
CA ILE A 292 -14.01 4.06 23.04
C ILE A 292 -13.85 3.82 24.54
N LEU A 293 -14.61 4.50 25.39
CA LEU A 293 -14.51 4.38 26.85
C LEU A 293 -15.03 3.05 27.39
N GLN A 294 -15.97 2.39 26.68
CA GLN A 294 -16.43 1.04 27.02
C GLN A 294 -15.38 -0.03 26.72
N HIS A 295 -14.56 0.18 25.69
CA HIS A 295 -13.41 -0.68 25.41
C HIS A 295 -12.31 -0.41 26.46
N GLN A 296 -11.88 -1.46 27.18
CA GLN A 296 -10.96 -1.40 28.33
C GLN A 296 -10.02 -0.18 28.35
N ALA A 297 -10.14 0.65 29.38
CA ALA A 297 -9.36 1.87 29.57
C ALA A 297 -7.86 1.65 29.29
N GLY A 298 -7.35 2.26 28.21
CA GLY A 298 -5.95 2.17 27.80
C GLY A 298 -5.59 1.02 26.85
N SER A 299 -6.58 0.25 26.37
CA SER A 299 -6.37 -0.72 25.29
C SER A 299 -6.60 -0.04 23.94
N THR A 300 -5.57 -0.01 23.09
CA THR A 300 -5.65 0.37 21.68
C THR A 300 -6.37 -0.68 20.81
N SER A 301 -7.29 -1.45 21.41
CA SER A 301 -7.98 -2.57 20.76
C SER A 301 -9.30 -2.18 20.08
N TRP A 302 -9.81 -0.97 20.28
CA TRP A 302 -10.93 -0.50 19.48
C TRP A 302 -10.46 -0.32 18.03
N ASP A 303 -11.17 -0.98 17.12
CA ASP A 303 -10.87 -1.12 15.69
C ASP A 303 -11.54 -0.04 14.83
N GLY A 304 -12.36 0.81 15.44
CA GLY A 304 -13.08 1.89 14.77
C GLY A 304 -14.50 1.51 14.38
N GLU A 305 -14.96 0.29 14.68
CA GLU A 305 -16.34 -0.12 14.38
C GLU A 305 -17.30 0.34 15.48
N LEU A 306 -18.42 0.92 15.04
CA LEU A 306 -19.50 1.36 15.90
C LEU A 306 -20.49 0.22 16.14
N SER A 307 -21.06 0.13 17.35
CA SER A 307 -22.12 -0.85 17.61
C SER A 307 -23.32 -0.63 16.69
N SER A 308 -24.15 -1.68 16.52
CA SER A 308 -25.40 -1.58 15.77
C SER A 308 -26.31 -0.47 16.31
N HIS A 309 -26.26 -0.19 17.61
CA HIS A 309 -27.03 0.86 18.27
C HIS A 309 -26.55 2.24 17.85
N ALA A 310 -25.23 2.50 17.97
CA ALA A 310 -24.62 3.76 17.57
C ALA A 310 -24.86 4.06 16.08
N SER A 311 -24.59 3.06 15.23
CA SER A 311 -24.77 3.16 13.79
C SER A 311 -26.23 3.45 13.42
N THR A 312 -27.20 2.81 14.09
CA THR A 312 -28.64 3.08 13.87
C THR A 312 -29.01 4.52 14.20
N VAL A 313 -28.58 5.04 15.35
CA VAL A 313 -28.92 6.43 15.76
C VAL A 313 -28.33 7.45 14.78
N LEU A 314 -27.09 7.23 14.35
CA LEU A 314 -26.42 8.11 13.38
C LEU A 314 -27.07 8.04 12.00
N TYR A 315 -27.41 6.84 11.53
CA TYR A 315 -28.12 6.63 10.27
C TYR A 315 -29.49 7.31 10.26
N LEU A 316 -30.26 7.16 11.34
CA LEU A 316 -31.55 7.85 11.49
C LEU A 316 -31.39 9.36 11.48
N HIS A 317 -30.42 9.91 12.23
CA HIS A 317 -30.18 11.34 12.23
C HIS A 317 -29.76 11.85 10.84
N ALA A 318 -28.86 11.14 10.14
CA ALA A 318 -28.35 11.54 8.84
C ALA A 318 -29.42 11.52 7.75
N THR A 319 -30.17 10.42 7.64
CA THR A 319 -31.26 10.26 6.66
C THR A 319 -32.38 11.26 6.90
N GLN A 320 -32.88 11.36 8.13
CA GLN A 320 -33.97 12.28 8.46
C GLN A 320 -33.58 13.77 8.30
N LYS A 321 -32.28 14.10 8.29
CA LYS A 321 -31.79 15.48 8.07
C LYS A 321 -31.28 15.73 6.65
N ASP A 322 -31.39 14.74 5.75
CA ASP A 322 -30.86 14.79 4.37
C ASP A 322 -29.37 15.17 4.34
N LEU A 323 -28.58 14.60 5.25
CA LEU A 323 -27.13 14.83 5.28
C LEU A 323 -26.46 14.06 4.15
N SER A 324 -25.74 14.78 3.28
CA SER A 324 -24.99 14.12 2.23
C SER A 324 -23.89 13.24 2.82
N ASP A 325 -23.61 12.19 2.07
CA ASP A 325 -22.48 11.28 2.24
C ASP A 325 -21.17 12.01 2.55
N PHE A 326 -20.84 13.07 1.81
CA PHE A 326 -19.66 13.89 2.07
C PHE A 326 -19.67 14.57 3.44
N HIS A 327 -20.81 15.11 3.88
CA HIS A 327 -20.94 15.70 5.22
C HIS A 327 -20.77 14.65 6.32
N GLN A 328 -21.22 13.42 6.08
CA GLN A 328 -21.04 12.32 7.03
C GLN A 328 -19.55 11.93 7.15
N ASP A 329 -18.83 11.77 6.05
CA ASP A 329 -17.39 11.48 6.06
C ASP A 329 -16.59 12.60 6.73
N MET A 330 -16.97 13.85 6.46
CA MET A 330 -16.36 15.01 7.11
C MET A 330 -16.57 15.00 8.62
N ALA A 331 -17.81 14.76 9.05
CA ALA A 331 -18.15 14.67 10.46
C ALA A 331 -17.35 13.53 11.14
N GLN A 332 -17.21 12.38 10.47
CA GLN A 332 -16.40 11.26 10.93
C GLN A 332 -14.93 11.64 11.09
N TRP A 333 -14.31 12.26 10.09
CA TRP A 333 -12.93 12.72 10.23
C TRP A 333 -12.75 13.72 11.37
N LEU A 334 -13.58 14.77 11.43
CA LEU A 334 -13.46 15.80 12.46
C LEU A 334 -13.67 15.24 13.87
N ALA A 335 -14.63 14.33 14.05
CA ALA A 335 -14.88 13.69 15.33
C ALA A 335 -13.72 12.76 15.72
N TYR A 336 -13.32 11.85 14.84
CA TYR A 336 -12.29 10.85 15.15
C TYR A 336 -10.91 11.48 15.31
N SER A 337 -10.52 12.43 14.45
CA SER A 337 -9.24 13.13 14.56
C SER A 337 -9.11 13.93 15.85
N LYS A 338 -10.21 14.55 16.33
CA LYS A 338 -10.25 15.26 17.61
C LYS A 338 -10.19 14.29 18.79
N LEU A 339 -10.99 13.22 18.78
CA LEU A 339 -11.00 12.21 19.84
C LEU A 339 -9.67 11.45 19.94
N TYR A 340 -8.98 11.22 18.83
CA TYR A 340 -7.67 10.56 18.83
C TYR A 340 -6.65 11.35 19.67
N GLN A 341 -6.72 12.69 19.63
CA GLN A 341 -5.83 13.56 20.39
C GLN A 341 -6.10 13.55 21.90
N SER A 342 -7.30 13.13 22.34
CA SER A 342 -7.70 13.14 23.75
C SER A 342 -7.79 11.75 24.39
N LEU A 343 -8.21 10.72 23.65
CA LEU A 343 -8.50 9.38 24.19
C LEU A 343 -7.52 8.27 23.73
N GLU A 344 -6.55 8.58 22.86
CA GLU A 344 -5.54 7.64 22.31
C GLU A 344 -6.07 6.22 22.00
N PHE A 345 -6.72 6.03 20.85
CA PHE A 345 -7.11 4.72 20.30
C PHE A 345 -6.23 4.31 19.10
N ASN A 346 -6.56 3.21 18.40
CA ASN A 346 -5.77 2.79 17.24
C ASN A 346 -5.86 3.83 16.10
N SER A 347 -4.74 4.41 15.68
CA SER A 347 -4.71 5.42 14.62
C SER A 347 -5.13 4.87 13.26
N SER A 348 -5.10 3.55 13.04
CA SER A 348 -5.58 2.96 11.78
C SER A 348 -7.03 3.32 11.46
N CYS A 349 -7.87 3.61 12.45
CA CYS A 349 -9.26 4.02 12.25
C CYS A 349 -9.36 5.32 11.44
N LEU A 350 -8.35 6.18 11.49
CA LEU A 350 -8.29 7.43 10.73
C LEU A 350 -7.96 7.21 9.24
N LEU A 351 -7.39 6.04 8.88
CA LEU A 351 -7.02 5.74 7.49
C LEU A 351 -8.25 5.57 6.60
N HIS A 352 -9.30 4.90 7.10
CA HIS A 352 -10.54 4.76 6.34
C HIS A 352 -11.15 6.13 6.06
N GLN A 353 -11.21 6.97 7.10
CA GLN A 353 -11.82 8.30 7.03
C GLN A 353 -11.12 9.24 6.04
N ILE A 354 -9.78 9.29 6.08
CA ILE A 354 -9.03 10.11 5.12
C ILE A 354 -9.19 9.62 3.68
N THR A 355 -9.31 8.31 3.48
CA THR A 355 -9.50 7.71 2.15
C THR A 355 -10.88 8.03 1.59
N SER A 356 -11.93 7.93 2.41
CA SER A 356 -13.31 8.29 2.04
C SER A 356 -13.41 9.77 1.66
N ILE A 357 -12.80 10.65 2.46
CA ILE A 357 -12.71 12.08 2.12
C ILE A 357 -11.98 12.26 0.79
N GLU A 358 -10.82 11.64 0.56
CA GLU A 358 -10.08 11.82 -0.69
C GLU A 358 -10.86 11.36 -1.94
N TYR A 359 -11.58 10.24 -1.84
CA TYR A 359 -12.43 9.75 -2.93
C TYR A 359 -13.53 10.75 -3.28
N ARG A 360 -14.27 11.24 -2.27
CA ARG A 360 -15.39 12.18 -2.48
C ARG A 360 -14.92 13.62 -2.74
N TRP A 361 -13.70 13.98 -2.31
CA TRP A 361 -13.10 15.31 -2.52
C TRP A 361 -12.93 15.66 -4.01
N VAL A 362 -12.74 14.65 -4.86
CA VAL A 362 -12.59 14.81 -6.32
C VAL A 362 -13.94 14.99 -7.03
N GLN A 363 -15.03 14.49 -6.43
CA GLN A 363 -16.34 14.43 -7.06
C GLN A 363 -17.21 15.67 -6.79
N GLU A 364 -17.07 16.32 -5.63
CA GLU A 364 -17.90 17.47 -5.24
C GLU A 364 -17.19 18.83 -5.42
N ARG A 365 -17.66 19.64 -6.38
CA ARG A 365 -17.04 20.90 -6.83
C ARG A 365 -17.48 22.17 -6.09
N LEU A 366 -18.56 22.15 -5.30
CA LEU A 366 -19.11 23.32 -4.61
C LEU A 366 -19.19 23.02 -3.10
N ARG A 367 -18.32 23.64 -2.31
CA ARG A 367 -18.17 23.34 -0.88
C ARG A 367 -18.25 24.64 -0.06
N PRO A 368 -19.04 24.70 1.02
CA PRO A 368 -19.04 25.86 1.90
C PRO A 368 -17.64 26.14 2.47
N GLU A 369 -17.18 27.39 2.39
CA GLU A 369 -15.88 27.83 2.92
C GLU A 369 -15.67 27.46 4.39
N GLN A 370 -16.74 27.46 5.18
CA GLN A 370 -16.70 27.08 6.60
C GLN A 370 -16.24 25.63 6.81
N VAL A 371 -16.75 24.68 6.02
CA VAL A 371 -16.37 23.26 6.11
C VAL A 371 -14.91 23.06 5.68
N ARG A 372 -14.45 23.84 4.69
CA ARG A 372 -13.04 23.85 4.25
C ARG A 372 -12.12 24.33 5.37
N ALA A 373 -12.51 25.38 6.09
CA ALA A 373 -11.75 25.92 7.21
C ALA A 373 -11.66 24.93 8.38
N GLU A 374 -12.78 24.29 8.76
CA GLU A 374 -12.81 23.28 9.83
C GLU A 374 -11.93 22.07 9.50
N LEU A 375 -11.93 21.62 8.24
CA LEU A 375 -11.06 20.53 7.81
C LEU A 375 -9.57 20.93 7.83
N ALA A 376 -9.25 22.14 7.35
CA ALA A 376 -7.89 22.66 7.38
C ALA A 376 -7.34 22.75 8.82
N GLU A 377 -8.16 23.26 9.75
CA GLU A 377 -7.83 23.33 11.17
C GLU A 377 -7.61 21.94 11.76
N SER A 378 -8.49 20.97 11.46
CA SER A 378 -8.35 19.59 11.89
C SER A 378 -7.07 18.92 11.37
N PHE A 379 -6.74 19.09 10.09
CA PHE A 379 -5.48 18.60 9.51
C PHE A 379 -4.26 19.19 10.21
N GLN A 380 -4.25 20.52 10.42
CA GLN A 380 -3.14 21.20 11.06
C GLN A 380 -3.00 20.81 12.54
N SER A 381 -4.12 20.67 13.25
CA SER A 381 -4.18 20.21 14.63
C SER A 381 -3.63 18.78 14.77
N LEU A 382 -4.12 17.84 13.95
CA LEU A 382 -3.67 16.45 13.98
C LEU A 382 -2.19 16.31 13.59
N LEU A 383 -1.73 17.08 12.61
CA LEU A 383 -0.33 17.12 12.21
C LEU A 383 0.56 17.60 13.36
N THR A 384 0.18 18.70 14.01
CA THR A 384 0.92 19.28 15.14
C THR A 384 0.98 18.29 16.30
N TYR A 385 -0.14 17.66 16.64
CA TYR A 385 -0.22 16.63 17.66
C TYR A 385 0.64 15.41 17.30
N GLY A 386 0.49 14.85 16.09
CA GLY A 386 1.26 13.70 15.62
C GLY A 386 2.76 13.94 15.62
N VAL A 387 3.22 15.12 15.19
CA VAL A 387 4.63 15.53 15.25
C VAL A 387 5.11 15.62 16.71
N SER A 388 4.29 16.15 17.62
CA SER A 388 4.64 16.21 19.04
C SER A 388 4.85 14.82 19.64
N LEU A 389 4.05 13.82 19.23
CA LEU A 389 4.20 12.42 19.64
C LEU A 389 5.49 11.82 19.07
N ILE A 390 5.77 12.05 17.79
CA ILE A 390 6.97 11.55 17.10
C ILE A 390 8.25 12.14 17.71
N ARG A 391 8.27 13.43 18.07
CA ARG A 391 9.42 14.05 18.76
C ARG A 391 9.76 13.38 20.09
N ARG A 392 8.78 12.73 20.72
CA ARG A 392 8.93 12.01 22.00
C ARG A 392 8.82 10.50 21.84
N PHE A 393 9.10 9.96 20.66
CA PHE A 393 8.83 8.55 20.33
C PHE A 393 9.48 7.56 21.29
N ARG A 394 10.68 7.84 21.81
CA ARG A 394 11.37 6.94 22.77
C ARG A 394 10.60 6.75 24.08
N ILE A 395 9.81 7.75 24.46
CA ILE A 395 9.02 7.78 25.71
C ILE A 395 7.60 7.27 25.46
N ILE A 396 6.97 7.74 24.37
CA ILE A 396 5.56 7.45 24.05
C ILE A 396 5.41 6.10 23.37
N PHE A 397 6.40 5.70 22.55
CA PHE A 397 6.43 4.45 21.82
C PHE A 397 7.68 3.60 22.18
N PRO A 398 7.80 3.11 23.43
CA PRO A 398 8.97 2.34 23.85
C PRO A 398 9.08 1.01 23.08
N LEU A 399 10.26 0.77 22.51
CA LEU A 399 10.58 -0.44 21.74
C LEU A 399 10.49 -1.76 22.55
N SER A 400 10.46 -1.66 23.87
CA SER A 400 10.29 -2.80 24.78
C SER A 400 8.86 -3.35 24.80
N VAL A 401 7.86 -2.59 24.31
CA VAL A 401 6.45 -2.98 24.33
C VAL A 401 6.04 -3.54 22.95
N PRO A 402 5.55 -4.79 22.85
CA PRO A 402 5.28 -5.47 21.57
C PRO A 402 4.34 -4.75 20.60
N ARG A 403 3.34 -3.99 21.10
CA ARG A 403 2.38 -3.23 20.27
C ARG A 403 2.82 -1.80 19.93
N SER A 404 3.92 -1.34 20.52
CA SER A 404 4.35 0.05 20.40
C SER A 404 4.88 0.39 19.01
N LYS A 405 5.51 -0.59 18.35
CA LYS A 405 5.98 -0.45 16.96
C LYS A 405 4.81 -0.28 16.00
N ASP A 406 3.77 -1.11 16.16
CA ASP A 406 2.56 -1.06 15.33
C ASP A 406 1.80 0.25 15.50
N ARG A 407 1.67 0.74 16.75
CA ARG A 407 1.03 2.03 17.05
C ARG A 407 1.73 3.20 16.33
N LEU A 408 3.06 3.23 16.39
CA LEU A 408 3.84 4.26 15.72
C LEU A 408 3.73 4.14 14.19
N GLN A 409 3.80 2.93 13.64
CA GLN A 409 3.64 2.67 12.21
C GLN A 409 2.26 3.11 11.71
N SER A 410 1.19 2.80 12.44
CA SER A 410 -0.17 3.26 12.09
C SER A 410 -0.28 4.78 12.13
N LEU A 411 0.29 5.45 13.15
CA LEU A 411 0.29 6.91 13.24
C LEU A 411 1.02 7.54 12.05
N LEU A 412 2.21 7.04 11.71
CA LEU A 412 2.99 7.51 10.59
C LEU A 412 2.27 7.32 9.25
N ARG A 413 1.60 6.17 9.06
CA ARG A 413 0.77 5.92 7.87
C ARG A 413 -0.35 6.95 7.73
N VAL A 414 -1.06 7.26 8.82
CA VAL A 414 -2.14 8.27 8.80
C VAL A 414 -1.59 9.64 8.40
N LEU A 415 -0.50 10.09 9.04
CA LEU A 415 0.08 11.40 8.76
C LEU A 415 0.59 11.50 7.32
N VAL A 416 1.27 10.46 6.82
CA VAL A 416 1.74 10.43 5.43
C VAL A 416 0.58 10.41 4.44
N GLN A 417 -0.45 9.59 4.68
CA GLN A 417 -1.61 9.55 3.80
C GLN A 417 -2.37 10.88 3.80
N MET A 418 -2.57 11.49 4.97
CA MET A 418 -3.16 12.82 5.11
C MET A 418 -2.42 13.85 4.26
N CYS A 419 -1.10 13.94 4.40
CA CYS A 419 -0.27 14.88 3.64
C CYS A 419 -0.24 14.59 2.13
N LYS A 420 -0.56 13.37 1.69
CA LYS A 420 -0.66 13.02 0.26
C LYS A 420 -1.99 13.44 -0.37
N THR A 421 -3.04 13.62 0.43
CA THR A 421 -4.38 13.86 -0.10
C THR A 421 -4.47 15.20 -0.85
N LYS A 422 -5.29 15.26 -1.90
CA LYS A 422 -5.57 16.52 -2.61
C LYS A 422 -6.17 17.59 -1.68
N ALA A 423 -7.04 17.16 -0.76
CA ALA A 423 -7.66 18.04 0.22
C ALA A 423 -6.63 18.78 1.07
N PHE A 424 -5.61 18.07 1.56
CA PHE A 424 -4.54 18.68 2.35
C PHE A 424 -3.74 19.70 1.53
N HIS A 425 -3.39 19.39 0.27
CA HIS A 425 -2.64 20.30 -0.59
C HIS A 425 -3.43 21.56 -0.97
N GLU A 426 -4.76 21.46 -1.12
CA GLU A 426 -5.63 22.59 -1.44
C GLU A 426 -5.93 23.49 -0.23
N LEU A 427 -6.00 22.91 0.96
CA LEU A 427 -6.48 23.60 2.17
C LEU A 427 -5.36 24.08 3.09
N CYS A 428 -4.27 23.33 3.17
CA CYS A 428 -3.14 23.64 4.04
C CYS A 428 -2.03 24.26 3.20
N THR A 429 -1.55 25.43 3.61
CA THR A 429 -0.30 25.96 3.05
C THR A 429 0.84 25.02 3.47
N PRO A 430 1.77 24.64 2.56
CA PRO A 430 2.91 23.84 2.95
C PRO A 430 3.72 24.64 3.95
N SER A 431 3.61 24.29 5.23
CA SER A 431 4.52 24.79 6.25
C SER A 431 5.94 24.52 5.76
N PRO A 432 6.87 25.49 5.82
CA PRO A 432 8.25 25.30 5.36
C PRO A 432 8.95 24.12 6.05
N ASP A 433 8.47 23.73 7.23
CA ASP A 433 8.99 22.60 8.01
C ASP A 433 8.33 21.25 7.65
N LEU A 434 7.23 21.21 6.90
CA LEU A 434 6.49 19.98 6.61
C LEU A 434 7.32 18.92 5.87
N PRO A 435 8.10 19.24 4.82
CA PRO A 435 8.97 18.26 4.17
C PRO A 435 10.06 17.73 5.12
N GLN A 436 10.58 18.59 5.99
CA GLN A 436 11.60 18.24 6.99
C GLN A 436 11.01 17.35 8.11
N MET A 437 9.77 17.61 8.52
CA MET A 437 9.03 16.81 9.50
C MET A 437 8.63 15.45 8.94
N VAL A 438 8.14 15.39 7.70
CA VAL A 438 7.85 14.13 6.98
C VAL A 438 9.15 13.35 6.78
N SER A 439 10.26 14.01 6.41
CA SER A 439 11.58 13.40 6.31
C SER A 439 12.06 12.85 7.66
N THR A 440 11.86 13.58 8.76
CA THR A 440 12.24 13.14 10.11
C THR A 440 11.39 11.97 10.60
N ALA A 441 10.08 12.01 10.31
CA ALA A 441 9.14 10.94 10.61
C ALA A 441 9.45 9.66 9.82
N LEU A 442 9.80 9.79 8.52
CA LEU A 442 10.28 8.70 7.69
C LEU A 442 11.63 8.18 8.19
N LYS A 443 12.59 9.04 8.53
CA LYS A 443 13.88 8.64 9.12
C LYS A 443 13.68 7.84 10.41
N LEU A 444 12.76 8.25 11.28
CA LEU A 444 12.42 7.54 12.51
C LEU A 444 11.70 6.21 12.25
N PHE A 445 10.82 6.14 11.25
CA PHE A 445 10.22 4.89 10.78
C PHE A 445 11.28 3.86 10.38
N PHE A 446 12.25 4.30 9.55
CA PHE A 446 13.36 3.46 9.09
C PHE A 446 14.32 3.07 10.24
N HIS A 447 14.43 3.89 11.28
CA HIS A 447 15.31 3.61 12.42
C HIS A 447 14.72 2.59 13.42
N LEU A 448 13.42 2.34 13.39
CA LEU A 448 12.70 1.52 14.38
C LEU A 448 12.39 0.10 13.93
N GLN A 449 12.49 -0.18 12.63
CA GLN A 449 12.52 -1.54 12.12
C GLN A 449 13.95 -2.10 12.27
N SER A 450 14.05 -3.33 12.76
CA SER A 450 15.34 -4.01 12.99
C SER A 450 16.14 -4.08 11.70
N ILE A 451 17.47 -3.94 11.80
CA ILE A 451 18.45 -3.94 10.70
C ILE A 451 18.25 -5.13 9.73
N GLU A 452 17.67 -6.24 10.19
CA GLU A 452 17.42 -7.44 9.39
C GLU A 452 16.15 -7.34 8.51
N GLU A 453 15.06 -6.77 9.03
CA GLU A 453 13.80 -6.51 8.30
C GLU A 453 13.92 -5.31 7.36
N ASN A 454 14.75 -4.32 7.73
CA ASN A 454 15.07 -3.15 6.90
C ASN A 454 15.57 -3.53 5.52
N SER A 455 16.40 -4.56 5.40
CA SER A 455 16.93 -4.96 4.09
C SER A 455 15.86 -5.48 3.14
N LYS A 456 14.85 -6.20 3.65
CA LYS A 456 13.77 -6.76 2.84
C LYS A 456 12.66 -5.76 2.59
N ALA A 457 12.26 -4.98 3.60
CA ALA A 457 11.21 -3.98 3.46
C ALA A 457 11.67 -2.79 2.60
N LEU A 458 12.91 -2.34 2.76
CA LEU A 458 13.48 -1.26 1.96
C LEU A 458 13.82 -1.73 0.55
N SER A 459 14.23 -2.99 0.37
CA SER A 459 14.35 -3.59 -0.97
C SER A 459 12.98 -3.79 -1.63
N LYS A 460 11.92 -4.09 -0.87
CA LYS A 460 10.56 -4.21 -1.40
C LYS A 460 9.96 -2.84 -1.76
N LEU A 461 10.14 -1.84 -0.89
CA LEU A 461 9.70 -0.46 -1.15
C LEU A 461 10.51 0.17 -2.29
N LEU A 462 11.82 -0.07 -2.39
CA LEU A 462 12.60 0.35 -3.55
C LEU A 462 12.18 -0.38 -4.81
N LEU A 463 11.87 -1.68 -4.75
CA LEU A 463 11.31 -2.40 -5.89
C LEU A 463 9.94 -1.85 -6.28
N GLU A 464 9.06 -1.53 -5.32
CA GLU A 464 7.75 -0.92 -5.57
C GLU A 464 7.89 0.49 -6.13
N VAL A 465 8.79 1.32 -5.60
CA VAL A 465 9.09 2.66 -6.12
C VAL A 465 9.80 2.58 -7.47
N ILE A 466 10.64 1.58 -7.73
CA ILE A 466 11.24 1.32 -9.05
C ILE A 466 10.17 0.80 -10.01
N GLU A 467 9.21 -0.02 -9.57
CA GLU A 467 8.11 -0.52 -10.38
C GLU A 467 7.14 0.61 -10.72
N ASP A 468 6.82 1.48 -9.76
CA ASP A 468 6.02 2.71 -9.91
C ASP A 468 6.76 3.74 -10.76
N LEU A 469 8.07 3.92 -10.60
CA LEU A 469 8.90 4.76 -11.46
C LEU A 469 8.97 4.14 -12.86
N LYS A 470 9.07 2.82 -13.02
CA LYS A 470 8.98 2.10 -14.30
C LYS A 470 7.56 2.14 -14.87
N GLN A 471 6.51 2.29 -14.07
CA GLN A 471 5.12 2.44 -14.50
C GLN A 471 4.85 3.88 -14.95
N CYS A 472 5.35 4.87 -14.22
CA CYS A 472 5.46 6.27 -14.64
C CYS A 472 6.33 6.37 -15.90
N GLN A 473 7.41 5.60 -15.98
CA GLN A 473 8.25 5.45 -17.16
C GLN A 473 7.51 4.68 -18.26
N LYS A 474 6.61 3.71 -17.99
CA LYS A 474 5.75 3.03 -19.01
C LYS A 474 4.70 3.96 -19.59
N ILE A 475 4.19 4.92 -18.82
CA ILE A 475 3.26 5.95 -19.28
C ILE A 475 3.98 6.94 -20.21
N TRP A 476 5.26 7.25 -19.95
CA TRP A 476 6.11 8.03 -20.85
C TRP A 476 6.77 7.21 -21.97
N ASN A 477 7.06 5.92 -21.73
CA ASN A 477 7.66 4.96 -22.66
C ASN A 477 6.62 4.35 -23.60
N LYS A 478 5.32 4.63 -23.49
CA LYS A 478 4.41 4.38 -24.63
C LYS A 478 4.83 5.15 -25.89
N LEU A 479 5.65 6.20 -25.75
CA LEU A 479 6.34 6.89 -26.86
C LEU A 479 7.78 6.39 -27.14
N PHE A 480 8.32 5.48 -26.34
CA PHE A 480 9.71 4.98 -26.48
C PHE A 480 9.83 3.45 -26.60
N ILE A 481 8.74 2.70 -26.41
CA ILE A 481 8.59 1.25 -26.64
C ILE A 481 8.68 0.86 -28.13
N MET A 482 9.00 1.80 -29.03
CA MET A 482 9.36 1.44 -30.40
C MET A 482 10.85 1.06 -30.56
N VAL A 483 11.72 1.28 -29.56
CA VAL A 483 13.17 1.09 -29.74
C VAL A 483 13.83 0.35 -28.56
N LEU A 484 13.87 -0.99 -28.64
CA LEU A 484 14.76 -1.90 -27.89
C LEU A 484 14.21 -2.47 -26.58
N GLY A 485 13.93 -3.77 -26.64
CA GLY A 485 13.51 -4.57 -25.51
C GLY A 485 14.56 -5.55 -25.00
N SER A 486 14.06 -6.31 -24.03
CA SER A 486 14.43 -7.69 -23.64
C SER A 486 15.55 -7.88 -22.61
N SER A 487 15.17 -8.68 -21.60
CA SER A 487 16.01 -9.58 -20.79
C SER A 487 16.77 -8.91 -19.63
N LEU A 488 16.88 -9.43 -18.41
CA LEU A 488 16.75 -10.77 -17.83
C LEU A 488 16.45 -10.66 -16.32
N GLY A 489 15.79 -11.67 -15.75
CA GLY A 489 15.57 -11.80 -14.31
C GLY A 489 16.58 -12.72 -13.62
N GLY A 490 16.58 -12.68 -12.28
CA GLY A 490 16.92 -13.83 -11.43
C GLY A 490 18.02 -13.67 -10.38
N VAL A 491 17.65 -14.02 -9.14
CA VAL A 491 18.45 -14.64 -8.05
C VAL A 491 18.94 -13.77 -6.87
N GLY A 492 18.31 -14.00 -5.70
CA GLY A 492 18.99 -14.63 -4.56
C GLY A 492 19.74 -13.77 -3.54
N VAL A 493 18.99 -13.37 -2.52
CA VAL A 493 19.33 -12.89 -1.16
C VAL A 493 20.71 -13.30 -0.59
N ARG A 494 21.56 -12.31 -0.26
CA ARG A 494 22.42 -12.19 0.97
C ARG A 494 23.44 -11.05 0.81
N ALA A 495 23.00 -9.81 1.06
CA ALA A 495 23.82 -8.61 1.37
C ALA A 495 22.88 -7.40 1.38
N GLY A 496 22.14 -7.21 2.47
CA GLY A 496 21.05 -6.22 2.54
C GLY A 496 21.47 -4.76 2.32
N GLY A 497 22.59 -4.35 2.92
CA GLY A 497 23.09 -2.96 2.80
C GLY A 497 23.69 -2.62 1.44
N VAL A 498 24.45 -3.55 0.86
CA VAL A 498 25.12 -3.33 -0.44
C VAL A 498 24.13 -3.36 -1.60
N ARG A 499 23.08 -4.19 -1.54
CA ARG A 499 22.00 -4.17 -2.55
C ARG A 499 21.23 -2.86 -2.59
N VAL A 500 20.94 -2.26 -1.43
CA VAL A 500 20.27 -0.94 -1.35
C VAL A 500 21.16 0.12 -1.99
N LEU A 501 22.46 0.12 -1.67
CA LEU A 501 23.42 1.05 -2.22
C LEU A 501 23.58 0.89 -3.76
N CYS A 502 23.68 -0.34 -4.27
CA CYS A 502 23.74 -0.63 -5.71
C CYS A 502 22.46 -0.19 -6.43
N CYS A 503 21.28 -0.40 -5.82
CA CYS A 503 20.00 0.08 -6.38
C CYS A 503 19.90 1.61 -6.37
N CYS A 504 20.42 2.30 -5.35
CA CYS A 504 20.47 3.76 -5.31
C CYS A 504 21.45 4.34 -6.35
N CYS A 505 22.60 3.70 -6.59
CA CYS A 505 23.54 4.10 -7.66
C CYS A 505 22.88 4.03 -9.05
N ALA A 506 22.13 2.96 -9.34
CA ALA A 506 21.41 2.80 -10.61
C ALA A 506 20.30 3.87 -10.83
N VAL A 507 19.66 4.34 -9.74
CA VAL A 507 18.66 5.43 -9.80
C VAL A 507 19.34 6.79 -10.01
N GLY A 508 20.52 7.00 -9.43
CA GLY A 508 21.33 8.20 -9.62
C GLY A 508 21.72 8.42 -11.09
N GLU A 509 22.20 7.37 -11.77
CA GLU A 509 22.60 7.43 -13.19
C GLU A 509 21.41 7.69 -14.14
N ALA A 510 20.24 7.11 -13.88
CA ALA A 510 19.03 7.35 -14.68
C ALA A 510 18.49 8.78 -14.57
N SER A 511 18.77 9.46 -13.45
CA SER A 511 18.29 10.83 -13.17
C SER A 511 19.14 11.95 -13.77
N ALA A 512 20.35 11.63 -14.25
CA ALA A 512 21.28 12.59 -14.86
C ALA A 512 20.80 13.15 -16.22
N PHE A 513 19.73 12.57 -16.80
CA PHE A 513 19.14 13.00 -18.08
C PHE A 513 17.98 14.00 -17.95
N ILE A 514 17.66 14.48 -16.74
CA ILE A 514 16.57 15.43 -16.51
C ILE A 514 17.16 16.79 -16.11
N PRO A 515 17.11 17.82 -16.97
CA PRO A 515 17.58 19.15 -16.60
C PRO A 515 16.61 19.78 -15.59
N ARG A 516 17.08 20.07 -14.37
CA ARG A 516 16.35 20.83 -13.35
C ARG A 516 17.29 21.68 -12.50
N ASP A 517 16.78 22.82 -12.05
CA ASP A 517 17.42 23.71 -11.08
C ASP A 517 17.36 23.12 -9.67
N GLY A 518 18.43 22.45 -9.26
CA GLY A 518 18.69 22.04 -7.87
C GLY A 518 19.17 20.59 -7.71
N PRO A 519 20.02 20.29 -6.72
CA PRO A 519 20.50 18.93 -6.47
C PRO A 519 19.36 18.03 -5.99
N LEU A 520 19.27 16.82 -6.55
CA LEU A 520 18.25 15.82 -6.23
C LEU A 520 18.19 15.54 -4.72
N ALA A 521 17.00 15.25 -4.16
CA ALA A 521 16.84 14.93 -2.74
C ALA A 521 17.59 13.65 -2.29
N LEU A 522 18.00 12.81 -3.24
CA LEU A 522 18.85 11.63 -3.05
C LEU A 522 20.32 11.89 -3.40
N SER A 523 20.71 13.12 -3.74
CA SER A 523 22.12 13.47 -3.87
C SER A 523 22.85 13.17 -2.56
N ASN A 524 24.04 12.61 -2.65
CA ASN A 524 24.88 12.21 -1.51
C ASN A 524 24.39 11.03 -0.64
N PHE A 525 23.50 10.16 -1.14
CA PHE A 525 23.07 8.96 -0.40
C PHE A 525 24.22 8.04 0.05
N HIS A 526 25.33 8.01 -0.69
CA HIS A 526 26.54 7.26 -0.34
C HIS A 526 27.10 7.67 1.03
N GLN A 527 26.91 8.92 1.45
CA GLN A 527 27.34 9.42 2.76
C GLN A 527 26.65 8.69 3.92
N TRP A 528 25.42 8.19 3.72
CA TRP A 528 24.68 7.46 4.76
C TRP A 528 25.31 6.09 5.08
N PHE A 529 26.14 5.58 4.18
CA PHE A 529 26.77 4.26 4.29
C PHE A 529 28.26 4.33 4.63
N GLU A 530 28.80 5.53 4.85
CA GLU A 530 30.24 5.73 5.14
C GLU A 530 30.71 5.00 6.40
N GLU A 531 29.93 5.05 7.47
CA GLU A 531 30.28 4.33 8.72
C GLU A 531 30.17 2.80 8.58
N ALA A 532 29.33 2.33 7.65
CA ALA A 532 29.11 0.90 7.42
C ALA A 532 30.16 0.29 6.49
N LEU A 533 30.83 1.10 5.67
CA LEU A 533 31.76 0.65 4.64
C LEU A 533 33.01 -0.05 5.21
N PRO A 534 33.72 0.50 6.23
CA PRO A 534 34.86 -0.20 6.84
C PRO A 534 34.47 -1.53 7.48
N LEU A 535 33.30 -1.59 8.13
CA LEU A 535 32.78 -2.81 8.74
C LEU A 535 32.47 -3.88 7.68
N TRP A 536 31.93 -3.47 6.54
CA TRP A 536 31.69 -4.36 5.41
C TRP A 536 33.01 -4.90 4.82
N LEU A 537 34.00 -4.04 4.60
CA LEU A 537 35.32 -4.45 4.08
C LEU A 537 35.98 -5.47 5.03
N GLN A 538 35.99 -5.17 6.33
CA GLN A 538 36.53 -6.10 7.34
C GLN A 538 35.77 -7.43 7.36
N LYS A 539 34.44 -7.41 7.18
CA LYS A 539 33.64 -8.63 7.13
C LYS A 539 33.88 -9.43 5.84
N ALA A 540 34.07 -8.74 4.71
CA ALA A 540 34.41 -9.36 3.43
C ALA A 540 35.77 -10.05 3.50
N TYR A 541 36.78 -9.39 4.08
CA TYR A 541 38.10 -9.96 4.34
C TYR A 541 38.02 -11.22 5.20
N SER A 542 37.48 -11.11 6.43
CA SER A 542 37.41 -12.23 7.38
C SER A 542 36.64 -13.43 6.82
N THR A 543 35.51 -13.19 6.13
CA THR A 543 34.72 -14.26 5.52
C THR A 543 35.47 -14.95 4.37
N THR A 544 36.19 -14.18 3.55
CA THR A 544 36.98 -14.73 2.44
C THR A 544 38.18 -15.52 2.97
N LEU A 545 38.85 -15.00 3.98
CA LEU A 545 39.95 -15.67 4.67
C LEU A 545 39.50 -17.01 5.29
N GLU A 546 38.38 -17.02 6.02
CA GLU A 546 37.81 -18.24 6.59
C GLU A 546 37.45 -19.28 5.52
N ARG A 547 36.88 -18.85 4.40
CA ARG A 547 36.55 -19.73 3.28
C ARG A 547 37.80 -20.32 2.66
N ALA A 548 38.83 -19.50 2.42
CA ALA A 548 40.11 -19.96 1.90
C ALA A 548 40.76 -20.98 2.85
N HIS A 549 40.79 -20.71 4.16
CA HIS A 549 41.30 -21.66 5.16
C HIS A 549 40.56 -23.01 5.12
N ARG A 550 39.22 -22.99 5.12
CA ARG A 550 38.42 -24.22 5.09
C ARG A 550 38.64 -24.99 3.78
N ALA A 551 38.70 -24.29 2.65
CA ALA A 551 38.95 -24.91 1.34
C ALA A 551 40.29 -25.65 1.32
N ILE A 552 41.36 -25.06 1.87
CA ILE A 552 42.70 -25.69 1.96
C ILE A 552 42.68 -26.88 2.93
N GLN A 553 42.03 -26.76 4.09
CA GLN A 553 41.95 -27.84 5.08
C GLN A 553 41.23 -29.08 4.54
N MET A 554 40.22 -28.88 3.71
CA MET A 554 39.44 -29.95 3.09
C MET A 554 40.09 -30.48 1.81
N ASP A 555 41.08 -29.77 1.27
CA ASP A 555 41.74 -30.16 0.04
C ASP A 555 42.55 -31.45 0.23
N GLN A 556 42.36 -32.38 -0.70
CA GLN A 556 43.10 -33.64 -0.78
C GLN A 556 44.27 -33.55 -1.78
N LEU A 557 44.52 -32.39 -2.38
CA LEU A 557 45.54 -32.15 -3.41
C LEU A 557 45.39 -33.10 -4.60
N LYS A 558 44.15 -33.25 -5.08
CA LYS A 558 43.82 -34.00 -6.29
C LYS A 558 43.33 -33.04 -7.38
N PRO A 559 43.64 -33.32 -8.66
CA PRO A 559 43.17 -32.49 -9.77
C PRO A 559 41.64 -32.50 -9.85
N TYR A 560 41.03 -31.34 -10.12
CA TYR A 560 39.59 -31.19 -10.24
C TYR A 560 39.13 -31.28 -11.71
N GLY A 561 38.47 -32.36 -12.08
CA GLY A 561 37.93 -32.56 -13.43
C GLY A 561 39.03 -32.54 -14.49
N TYR A 562 38.87 -31.71 -15.53
CA TYR A 562 39.87 -31.50 -16.59
C TYR A 562 40.97 -30.49 -16.20
N HIS A 563 40.91 -29.90 -15.01
CA HIS A 563 41.90 -28.91 -14.56
C HIS A 563 43.05 -29.57 -13.81
N LYS A 564 44.27 -29.05 -14.02
CA LYS A 564 45.50 -29.55 -13.36
C LYS A 564 45.67 -29.06 -11.91
N HIS A 565 44.77 -28.21 -11.41
CA HIS A 565 44.76 -27.65 -10.05
C HIS A 565 43.62 -28.27 -9.21
N SER A 566 43.70 -28.14 -7.89
CA SER A 566 42.71 -28.69 -6.96
C SER A 566 41.50 -27.76 -6.74
N THR A 567 40.48 -28.28 -6.05
CA THR A 567 39.22 -27.59 -5.75
C THR A 567 39.41 -26.32 -4.93
N SER A 568 40.40 -26.26 -4.05
CA SER A 568 40.63 -25.08 -3.19
C SER A 568 40.94 -23.82 -3.99
N THR A 569 41.59 -23.97 -5.16
CA THR A 569 41.88 -22.85 -6.05
C THR A 569 40.62 -22.34 -6.76
N VAL A 570 39.68 -23.24 -7.07
CA VAL A 570 38.38 -22.92 -7.67
C VAL A 570 37.50 -22.15 -6.65
N ASP A 571 37.50 -22.59 -5.40
CA ASP A 571 36.77 -21.91 -4.32
C ASP A 571 37.31 -20.50 -4.07
N LEU A 572 38.65 -20.35 -4.06
CA LEU A 572 39.30 -19.05 -3.93
C LEU A 572 38.99 -18.13 -5.13
N SER A 573 39.06 -18.66 -6.35
CA SER A 573 38.67 -17.94 -7.57
C SER A 573 37.23 -17.44 -7.51
N THR A 574 36.32 -18.26 -6.98
CA THR A 574 34.91 -17.90 -6.83
C THR A 574 34.74 -16.76 -5.80
N CYS A 575 35.53 -16.79 -4.72
CA CYS A 575 35.51 -15.70 -3.74
C CYS A 575 36.00 -14.38 -4.34
N TYR A 576 37.09 -14.38 -5.12
CA TYR A 576 37.57 -13.16 -5.77
C TYR A 576 36.59 -12.64 -6.83
N ALA A 577 35.99 -13.53 -7.63
CA ALA A 577 34.95 -13.14 -8.58
C ALA A 577 33.75 -12.46 -7.90
N GLN A 578 33.33 -12.93 -6.72
CA GLN A 578 32.27 -12.31 -5.92
C GLN A 578 32.67 -10.91 -5.43
N ILE A 579 33.92 -10.73 -4.98
CA ILE A 579 34.44 -9.42 -4.57
C ILE A 579 34.44 -8.45 -5.76
N VAL A 580 34.98 -8.87 -6.91
CA VAL A 580 35.01 -8.09 -8.15
C VAL A 580 33.61 -7.69 -8.59
N THR A 581 32.66 -8.63 -8.61
CA THR A 581 31.27 -8.34 -9.00
C THR A 581 30.63 -7.34 -8.03
N THR A 582 30.89 -7.48 -6.72
CA THR A 582 30.35 -6.57 -5.72
C THR A 582 30.94 -5.17 -5.86
N TRP A 583 32.24 -5.06 -6.15
CA TRP A 583 32.91 -3.80 -6.45
C TRP A 583 32.28 -3.09 -7.65
N GLN A 584 32.12 -3.80 -8.77
CA GLN A 584 31.51 -3.24 -9.98
C GLN A 584 30.07 -2.76 -9.74
N GLN A 585 29.29 -3.49 -8.93
CA GLN A 585 27.92 -3.10 -8.58
C GLN A 585 27.88 -1.91 -7.62
N LEU A 586 28.88 -1.78 -6.74
CA LEU A 586 28.97 -0.69 -5.77
C LEU A 586 29.02 0.67 -6.47
N ASN A 587 29.77 0.75 -7.58
CA ASN A 587 30.01 1.95 -8.39
C ASN A 587 30.07 3.22 -7.53
N TRP A 588 30.96 3.22 -6.53
CA TRP A 588 30.96 4.24 -5.50
C TRP A 588 31.20 5.62 -6.14
N PRO A 589 30.35 6.63 -5.88
CA PRO A 589 30.33 7.87 -6.65
C PRO A 589 31.53 8.77 -6.34
N ASP A 590 31.99 8.80 -5.08
CA ASP A 590 33.13 9.59 -4.64
C ASP A 590 34.46 8.97 -5.13
N PRO A 591 35.24 9.68 -5.96
CA PRO A 591 36.44 9.11 -6.60
C PRO A 591 37.58 8.83 -5.62
N GLU A 592 37.75 9.64 -4.56
CA GLU A 592 38.80 9.46 -3.56
C GLU A 592 38.51 8.22 -2.69
N LYS A 593 37.28 8.07 -2.22
CA LYS A 593 36.86 6.88 -1.46
C LYS A 593 36.79 5.64 -2.33
N ALA A 594 36.37 5.75 -3.59
CA ALA A 594 36.43 4.64 -4.54
C ALA A 594 37.87 4.11 -4.69
N PHE A 595 38.86 5.01 -4.78
CA PHE A 595 40.28 4.65 -4.78
C PHE A 595 40.69 3.94 -3.48
N MET A 596 40.33 4.49 -2.31
CA MET A 596 40.63 3.85 -1.02
C MET A 596 40.02 2.44 -0.89
N ILE A 597 38.78 2.25 -1.32
CA ILE A 597 38.10 0.95 -1.31
C ILE A 597 38.85 -0.03 -2.21
N MET A 598 39.23 0.37 -3.42
CA MET A 598 39.95 -0.50 -4.35
C MET A 598 41.31 -0.91 -3.80
N VAL A 599 42.07 0.03 -3.22
CA VAL A 599 43.37 -0.25 -2.57
C VAL A 599 43.17 -1.29 -1.46
N ASN A 600 42.16 -1.13 -0.61
CA ASN A 600 41.90 -2.08 0.48
C ASN A 600 41.49 -3.47 -0.06
N LEU A 601 40.62 -3.54 -1.05
CA LEU A 601 40.23 -4.81 -1.67
C LEU A 601 41.43 -5.52 -2.31
N LEU A 602 42.32 -4.78 -2.98
CA LEU A 602 43.54 -5.33 -3.54
C LEU A 602 44.48 -5.83 -2.44
N GLU A 603 44.67 -5.06 -1.37
CA GLU A 603 45.51 -5.43 -0.23
C GLU A 603 45.01 -6.72 0.44
N ASP A 604 43.71 -6.83 0.65
CA ASP A 604 43.06 -8.01 1.17
C ASP A 604 43.27 -9.24 0.27
N MET A 605 43.05 -9.09 -1.04
CA MET A 605 43.28 -10.17 -2.01
C MET A 605 44.76 -10.58 -2.09
N CYS A 606 45.71 -9.64 -2.05
CA CYS A 606 47.13 -9.95 -2.01
C CYS A 606 47.49 -10.74 -0.74
N LYS A 607 47.06 -10.28 0.44
CA LYS A 607 47.29 -10.96 1.72
C LYS A 607 46.72 -12.39 1.75
N ILE A 608 45.48 -12.56 1.28
CA ILE A 608 44.84 -13.88 1.22
C ILE A 608 45.57 -14.80 0.24
N SER A 609 46.08 -14.27 -0.87
CA SER A 609 46.85 -15.05 -1.85
C SER A 609 48.17 -15.56 -1.28
N LEU A 610 48.93 -14.70 -0.58
CA LEU A 610 50.18 -15.10 0.07
C LEU A 610 49.94 -16.09 1.22
N MET A 611 48.87 -15.89 2.00
CA MET A 611 48.45 -16.85 3.01
C MET A 611 48.12 -18.21 2.38
N TYR A 612 47.36 -18.22 1.29
CA TYR A 612 46.98 -19.44 0.57
C TYR A 612 48.22 -20.23 0.15
N CYS A 613 49.22 -19.56 -0.41
CA CYS A 613 50.50 -20.17 -0.78
C CYS A 613 51.22 -20.81 0.39
N LYS A 614 51.23 -20.16 1.56
CA LYS A 614 51.83 -20.73 2.77
C LYS A 614 51.09 -22.00 3.21
N LEU A 615 49.76 -21.91 3.38
CA LEU A 615 48.98 -23.01 3.94
C LEU A 615 48.85 -24.21 3.01
N ILE A 616 48.82 -24.01 1.69
CA ILE A 616 48.73 -25.12 0.74
C ILE A 616 50.03 -25.96 0.74
N LYS A 617 51.18 -25.34 1.00
CA LYS A 617 52.46 -26.04 1.21
C LYS A 617 52.44 -26.86 2.51
N GLU A 618 52.02 -26.25 3.62
CA GLU A 618 51.87 -26.94 4.90
C GLU A 618 50.88 -28.12 4.79
N ARG A 619 49.81 -27.96 4.01
CA ARG A 619 48.86 -29.04 3.71
C ARG A 619 49.51 -30.19 2.94
N ALA A 620 50.34 -29.88 1.95
CA ALA A 620 51.08 -30.90 1.20
C ALA A 620 52.07 -31.65 2.08
N GLU A 621 52.79 -30.95 2.96
CA GLU A 621 53.68 -31.56 3.95
C GLU A 621 52.91 -32.50 4.89
N ALA A 622 51.80 -32.03 5.46
CA ALA A 622 50.96 -32.83 6.37
C ALA A 622 50.42 -34.11 5.70
N LEU A 623 49.98 -34.01 4.44
CA LEU A 623 49.50 -35.16 3.67
C LEU A 623 50.64 -36.07 3.21
N SER A 624 51.87 -35.57 3.13
CA SER A 624 53.04 -36.37 2.74
C SER A 624 53.61 -37.15 3.93
N LEU A 625 53.42 -36.68 5.17
CA LEU A 625 53.83 -37.40 6.39
C LEU A 625 53.08 -38.72 6.60
N SER A 626 51.87 -38.86 6.03
CA SER A 626 51.09 -40.10 6.07
C SER A 626 51.46 -41.12 5.01
N GLU A 627 52.28 -40.76 4.01
CA GLU A 627 52.65 -41.62 2.89
C GLU A 627 54.11 -42.08 3.00
N GLN A 628 54.36 -43.38 2.80
CA GLN A 628 55.71 -43.96 2.83
C GLN A 628 56.45 -43.87 1.48
N ASN A 629 55.81 -43.29 0.45
CA ASN A 629 56.31 -43.23 -0.92
C ASN A 629 56.68 -41.79 -1.32
N GLU A 630 57.94 -41.57 -1.68
CA GLU A 630 58.44 -40.25 -2.11
C GLU A 630 57.85 -39.80 -3.46
N GLY A 631 57.35 -40.74 -4.29
CA GLY A 631 56.64 -40.43 -5.54
C GLY A 631 55.27 -39.78 -5.31
N GLU A 632 54.47 -40.33 -4.39
CA GLU A 632 53.15 -39.75 -4.06
C GLU A 632 53.28 -38.35 -3.43
N ALA A 633 54.32 -38.15 -2.61
CA ALA A 633 54.66 -36.83 -2.06
C ALA A 633 55.07 -35.84 -3.16
N ALA A 634 55.84 -36.28 -4.16
CA ALA A 634 56.17 -35.47 -5.34
C ALA A 634 54.90 -35.10 -6.14
N ASN A 635 54.01 -36.06 -6.38
CA ASN A 635 52.77 -35.85 -7.13
C ASN A 635 51.85 -34.80 -6.49
N LYS A 636 51.81 -34.73 -5.15
CA LYS A 636 51.11 -33.66 -4.42
C LYS A 636 51.75 -32.28 -4.62
N LEU A 637 53.08 -32.19 -4.59
CA LEU A 637 53.79 -30.94 -4.86
C LEU A 637 53.53 -30.44 -6.28
N CYS A 638 53.32 -31.32 -7.28
CA CYS A 638 52.91 -30.90 -8.62
C CYS A 638 51.58 -30.16 -8.61
N ILE A 639 50.59 -30.65 -7.85
CA ILE A 639 49.29 -29.99 -7.71
C ILE A 639 49.44 -28.65 -6.97
N VAL A 640 50.32 -28.56 -5.98
CA VAL A 640 50.65 -27.28 -5.32
C VAL A 640 51.23 -26.27 -6.30
N VAL A 641 52.19 -26.67 -7.16
CA VAL A 641 52.74 -25.80 -8.21
C VAL A 641 51.63 -25.28 -9.12
N ASN A 642 50.69 -26.13 -9.53
CA ASN A 642 49.57 -25.74 -10.37
C ASN A 642 48.59 -24.80 -9.66
N ASN A 643 48.32 -25.04 -8.38
CA ASN A 643 47.48 -24.17 -7.55
C ASN A 643 48.07 -22.77 -7.44
N ILE A 644 49.37 -22.65 -7.14
CA ILE A 644 50.05 -21.35 -7.01
C ILE A 644 50.11 -20.66 -8.38
N LYS A 645 50.37 -21.39 -9.47
CA LYS A 645 50.39 -20.83 -10.83
C LYS A 645 49.01 -20.32 -11.25
N GLN A 646 47.94 -21.06 -10.90
CA GLN A 646 46.57 -20.62 -11.16
C GLN A 646 46.22 -19.38 -10.32
N LEU A 647 46.62 -19.32 -9.05
CA LEU A 647 46.46 -18.14 -8.20
C LEU A 647 47.19 -16.91 -8.79
N ARG A 648 48.40 -17.10 -9.30
CA ARG A 648 49.14 -16.06 -10.02
C ARG A 648 48.38 -15.55 -11.25
N LEU A 649 47.77 -16.43 -12.03
CA LEU A 649 46.95 -16.03 -13.18
C LEU A 649 45.70 -15.26 -12.76
N LEU A 650 45.11 -15.58 -11.60
CA LEU A 650 44.00 -14.81 -11.04
C LEU A 650 44.45 -13.39 -10.65
N MET A 651 45.61 -13.26 -10.00
CA MET A 651 46.19 -11.96 -9.63
C MET A 651 46.46 -11.08 -10.85
N LEU A 652 47.03 -11.62 -11.92
CA LEU A 652 47.31 -10.86 -13.14
C LEU A 652 46.05 -10.37 -13.86
N LYS A 653 44.88 -10.97 -13.60
CA LYS A 653 43.60 -10.55 -14.19
C LYS A 653 42.88 -9.48 -13.38
N LEU A 654 43.32 -9.20 -12.14
CA LEU A 654 42.65 -8.22 -11.27
C LEU A 654 42.60 -6.80 -11.85
N PRO A 655 43.64 -6.26 -12.52
CA PRO A 655 43.58 -4.90 -13.06
C PRO A 655 42.46 -4.70 -14.08
N GLU A 656 42.26 -5.69 -14.96
CA GLU A 656 41.18 -5.69 -15.94
C GLU A 656 39.82 -5.90 -15.27
N GLN A 657 39.73 -6.83 -14.32
CA GLN A 657 38.48 -7.18 -13.64
C GLN A 657 37.96 -6.07 -12.72
N LEU A 658 38.85 -5.35 -12.05
CA LEU A 658 38.50 -4.22 -11.17
C LEU A 658 38.37 -2.89 -11.92
N ASP A 659 38.65 -2.87 -13.22
CA ASP A 659 38.64 -1.71 -14.11
C ASP A 659 39.49 -0.54 -13.59
N TRP A 660 40.79 -0.80 -13.42
CA TRP A 660 41.75 0.22 -12.96
C TRP A 660 41.80 1.42 -13.92
N ASN A 661 41.61 1.20 -15.22
CA ASN A 661 41.58 2.25 -16.23
C ASN A 661 40.45 3.25 -15.98
N GLN A 662 39.25 2.77 -15.69
CA GLN A 662 38.12 3.64 -15.35
C GLN A 662 38.37 4.39 -14.04
N LEU A 663 38.93 3.73 -13.02
CA LEU A 663 39.25 4.40 -11.76
C LEU A 663 40.30 5.50 -11.97
N GLU A 664 41.40 5.21 -12.67
CA GLU A 664 42.46 6.16 -12.99
C GLU A 664 41.92 7.38 -13.73
N GLN A 665 40.96 7.20 -14.64
CA GLN A 665 40.28 8.30 -15.32
C GLN A 665 39.44 9.14 -14.36
N ARG A 666 38.71 8.51 -13.44
CA ARG A 666 37.86 9.19 -12.44
C ARG A 666 38.65 9.93 -11.38
N THR A 667 39.86 9.50 -11.07
CA THR A 667 40.74 10.11 -10.06
C THR A 667 41.72 11.13 -10.64
N ARG A 668 41.68 11.42 -11.95
CA ARG A 668 42.58 12.39 -12.60
C ARG A 668 42.46 13.77 -11.94
N GLY A 669 43.59 14.29 -11.48
CA GLY A 669 43.67 15.60 -10.82
C GLY A 669 43.24 15.61 -9.35
N ILE A 670 42.81 14.47 -8.80
CA ILE A 670 42.44 14.29 -7.39
C ILE A 670 43.52 13.48 -6.67
N ILE A 671 43.93 12.35 -7.25
CA ILE A 671 44.98 11.48 -6.74
C ILE A 671 46.22 11.61 -7.63
N ASP A 672 47.39 11.69 -7.01
CA ASP A 672 48.67 11.71 -7.73
C ASP A 672 48.88 10.37 -8.47
N PRO A 673 49.16 10.38 -9.79
CA PRO A 673 49.50 9.16 -10.54
C PRO A 673 50.56 8.29 -9.86
N GLN A 674 51.52 8.91 -9.15
CA GLN A 674 52.54 8.16 -8.42
C GLN A 674 51.95 7.34 -7.25
N GLN A 675 50.89 7.83 -6.61
CA GLN A 675 50.19 7.09 -5.54
C GLN A 675 49.41 5.90 -6.11
N ILE A 676 48.79 6.05 -7.28
CA ILE A 676 48.11 4.94 -7.97
C ILE A 676 49.13 3.85 -8.35
N GLN A 677 50.26 4.26 -8.93
CA GLN A 677 51.35 3.35 -9.26
C GLN A 677 51.86 2.61 -8.03
N ASN A 678 52.07 3.32 -6.92
CA ASN A 678 52.61 2.73 -5.69
C ASN A 678 51.60 1.81 -4.97
N ALA A 679 50.34 2.21 -4.87
CA ALA A 679 49.33 1.51 -4.07
C ALA A 679 48.67 0.34 -4.81
N LEU A 680 48.53 0.42 -6.14
CA LEU A 680 47.90 -0.61 -6.95
C LEU A 680 48.93 -1.46 -7.71
N HIS A 681 49.65 -0.86 -8.66
CA HIS A 681 50.54 -1.59 -9.57
C HIS A 681 51.72 -2.24 -8.82
N ASN A 682 52.49 -1.48 -8.04
CA ASN A 682 53.65 -2.02 -7.33
C ASN A 682 53.27 -3.10 -6.29
N GLN A 683 52.10 -2.96 -5.66
CA GLN A 683 51.61 -3.94 -4.68
C GLN A 683 51.24 -5.27 -5.35
N LEU A 684 50.56 -5.21 -6.49
CA LEU A 684 50.25 -6.39 -7.29
C LEU A 684 51.53 -7.04 -7.83
N ASP A 685 52.44 -6.26 -8.39
CA ASP A 685 53.71 -6.75 -8.94
C ASP A 685 54.57 -7.42 -7.88
N SER A 686 54.66 -6.83 -6.68
CA SER A 686 55.35 -7.43 -5.54
C SER A 686 54.74 -8.78 -5.15
N THR A 687 53.42 -8.87 -5.12
CA THR A 687 52.71 -10.11 -4.80
C THR A 687 52.94 -11.17 -5.87
N VAL A 688 52.82 -10.81 -7.15
CA VAL A 688 53.07 -11.73 -8.27
C VAL A 688 54.51 -12.22 -8.28
N ALA A 689 55.49 -11.34 -8.01
CA ALA A 689 56.90 -11.73 -7.91
C ALA A 689 57.15 -12.73 -6.76
N CYS A 690 56.46 -12.55 -5.63
CA CYS A 690 56.49 -13.50 -4.52
C CYS A 690 55.88 -14.86 -4.91
N LEU A 691 54.73 -14.87 -5.60
CA LEU A 691 54.14 -16.10 -6.13
C LEU A 691 55.07 -16.81 -7.13
N ASP A 692 55.77 -16.06 -7.97
CA ASP A 692 56.76 -16.61 -8.91
C ASP A 692 57.97 -17.23 -8.21
N HIS A 693 58.42 -16.64 -7.10
CA HIS A 693 59.45 -17.24 -6.26
C HIS A 693 58.96 -18.53 -5.61
N GLU A 694 57.75 -18.51 -5.06
CA GLU A 694 57.13 -19.67 -4.43
C GLU A 694 56.93 -20.84 -5.41
N VAL A 695 56.56 -20.58 -6.67
CA VAL A 695 56.52 -21.60 -7.72
C VAL A 695 57.89 -22.26 -7.91
N ARG A 696 58.97 -21.46 -7.97
CA ARG A 696 60.33 -22.01 -8.13
C ARG A 696 60.75 -22.84 -6.93
N ASP A 697 60.44 -22.38 -5.72
CA ASP A 697 60.80 -23.06 -4.49
C ASP A 697 60.09 -24.42 -4.36
N VAL A 698 58.80 -24.49 -4.71
CA VAL A 698 58.05 -25.75 -4.72
C VAL A 698 58.55 -26.70 -5.82
N VAL A 699 58.92 -26.19 -7.01
CA VAL A 699 59.56 -27.00 -8.07
C VAL A 699 60.90 -27.57 -7.60
N GLN A 700 61.71 -26.79 -6.88
CA GLN A 700 62.97 -27.30 -6.32
C GLN A 700 62.73 -28.36 -5.24
N ALA A 701 61.71 -28.18 -4.39
CA ALA A 701 61.31 -29.17 -3.39
C ALA A 701 60.83 -30.48 -4.04
N LEU A 702 60.06 -30.36 -5.13
CA LEU A 702 59.63 -31.49 -5.96
C LEU A 702 60.82 -32.25 -6.55
N ALA A 703 61.79 -31.56 -7.15
CA ALA A 703 63.00 -32.17 -7.69
C ALA A 703 63.81 -32.90 -6.60
N THR A 704 63.97 -32.28 -5.43
CA THR A 704 64.68 -32.87 -4.29
C THR A 704 63.97 -34.14 -3.79
N LYS A 705 62.64 -34.18 -3.84
CA LYS A 705 61.85 -35.36 -3.48
C LYS A 705 62.00 -36.50 -4.48
N MET A 706 62.03 -36.16 -5.77
CA MET A 706 62.31 -37.14 -6.83
C MET A 706 63.72 -37.71 -6.74
N GLU A 707 64.73 -36.88 -6.49
CA GLU A 707 66.11 -37.32 -6.29
C GLU A 707 66.23 -38.30 -5.11
N LYS A 708 65.53 -38.03 -3.99
CA LYS A 708 65.47 -38.95 -2.85
C LYS A 708 64.82 -40.29 -3.20
N GLY A 709 63.73 -40.28 -3.98
CA GLY A 709 63.08 -41.50 -4.47
C GLY A 709 64.01 -42.34 -5.36
N ILE A 710 64.70 -41.68 -6.29
CA ILE A 710 65.71 -42.31 -7.17
C ILE A 710 66.87 -42.87 -6.35
N ALA A 711 67.43 -42.09 -5.42
CA ALA A 711 68.54 -42.51 -4.57
C ALA A 711 68.19 -43.74 -3.73
N ARG A 712 66.97 -43.81 -3.19
CA ARG A 712 66.47 -44.97 -2.46
C ARG A 712 66.45 -46.23 -3.34
N HIS A 713 65.89 -46.14 -4.54
CA HIS A 713 65.87 -47.28 -5.48
C HIS A 713 67.29 -47.67 -5.95
N ILE A 714 68.22 -46.72 -6.10
CA ILE A 714 69.63 -47.01 -6.39
C ILE A 714 70.31 -47.71 -5.21
N GLN A 715 69.96 -47.37 -3.96
CA GLN A 715 70.49 -48.05 -2.78
C GLN A 715 69.91 -49.47 -2.61
N GLU A 716 68.64 -49.67 -2.95
CA GLU A 716 68.01 -51.00 -3.03
C GLU A 716 68.70 -51.86 -4.12
N LEU A 717 69.07 -51.25 -5.25
CA LEU A 717 69.87 -51.90 -6.31
C LEU A 717 71.27 -52.32 -5.85
N SER A 718 71.98 -51.45 -5.11
CA SER A 718 73.34 -51.73 -4.66
C SER A 718 73.43 -52.77 -3.52
N SER A 719 72.30 -53.08 -2.88
CA SER A 719 72.19 -54.09 -1.83
C SER A 719 71.70 -55.46 -2.33
N CYS A 720 71.43 -55.61 -3.64
CA CYS A 720 71.06 -56.89 -4.24
C CYS A 720 72.27 -57.84 -4.37
N SER A 721 72.09 -59.12 -4.01
CA SER A 721 73.14 -60.15 -4.10
C SER A 721 73.41 -60.60 -5.55
N ASP A 722 74.64 -61.05 -5.85
CA ASP A 722 75.13 -61.54 -7.16
C ASP A 722 74.33 -62.70 -7.82
N THR A 723 73.22 -63.13 -7.24
CA THR A 723 72.37 -64.22 -7.75
C THR A 723 71.23 -63.73 -8.66
N GLN A 724 70.91 -62.44 -8.66
CA GLN A 724 69.88 -61.86 -9.54
C GLN A 724 70.50 -61.32 -10.85
N LYS A 725 69.79 -61.50 -11.97
CA LYS A 725 70.20 -60.91 -13.24
C LYS A 725 70.15 -59.37 -13.13
N PRO A 726 71.14 -58.63 -13.67
CA PRO A 726 71.14 -57.17 -13.65
C PRO A 726 69.88 -56.56 -14.28
N GLU A 727 69.36 -57.22 -15.32
CA GLU A 727 68.15 -56.81 -16.06
C GLU A 727 66.88 -56.88 -15.20
N ASP A 728 66.77 -57.85 -14.28
CA ASP A 728 65.60 -57.99 -13.40
C ASP A 728 65.65 -57.02 -12.20
N SER A 729 66.86 -56.66 -11.78
CA SER A 729 67.09 -55.79 -10.62
C SER A 729 66.72 -54.33 -10.92
N ILE A 730 66.92 -53.84 -12.15
CA ILE A 730 66.65 -52.45 -12.57
C ILE A 730 65.16 -52.13 -12.81
N ILE A 731 64.32 -53.16 -12.98
CA ILE A 731 62.89 -53.01 -13.32
C ILE A 731 62.12 -52.10 -12.34
N PRO A 732 62.27 -52.19 -11.01
CA PRO A 732 61.55 -51.31 -10.07
C PRO A 732 61.91 -49.83 -10.24
N LEU A 733 63.18 -49.51 -10.47
CA LEU A 733 63.63 -48.13 -10.73
C LEU A 733 63.06 -47.61 -12.06
N MET A 734 63.08 -48.43 -13.11
CA MET A 734 62.49 -48.05 -14.40
C MET A 734 60.99 -47.80 -14.30
N LYS A 735 60.25 -48.66 -13.58
CA LYS A 735 58.81 -48.48 -13.34
C LYS A 735 58.50 -47.23 -12.52
N PHE A 736 59.32 -46.93 -11.52
CA PHE A 736 59.21 -45.69 -10.74
C PHE A 736 59.43 -44.47 -11.63
N LEU A 737 60.54 -44.43 -12.38
CA LEU A 737 60.84 -43.32 -13.29
C LEU A 737 59.77 -43.13 -14.36
N GLU A 738 59.29 -44.22 -14.97
CA GLU A 738 58.23 -44.18 -15.98
C GLU A 738 56.92 -43.62 -15.39
N SER A 739 56.48 -44.13 -14.24
CA SER A 739 55.28 -43.66 -13.54
C SER A 739 55.37 -42.18 -13.15
N GLU A 740 56.44 -41.77 -12.49
CA GLU A 740 56.56 -40.42 -11.94
C GLU A 740 56.85 -39.38 -13.04
N LEU A 741 57.70 -39.69 -14.03
CA LEU A 741 57.94 -38.77 -15.16
C LEU A 741 56.70 -38.63 -16.04
N GLN A 742 55.94 -39.71 -16.24
CA GLN A 742 54.67 -39.64 -16.94
C GLN A 742 53.70 -38.74 -16.18
N TYR A 743 53.55 -38.92 -14.87
CA TYR A 743 52.70 -38.06 -14.05
C TYR A 743 53.13 -36.59 -14.09
N LEU A 744 54.44 -36.31 -13.95
CA LEU A 744 54.98 -34.96 -14.04
C LEU A 744 54.70 -34.30 -15.40
N ASN A 745 54.87 -35.04 -16.50
CA ASN A 745 54.60 -34.54 -17.84
C ASN A 745 53.11 -34.27 -18.07
N GLU A 746 52.24 -35.15 -17.56
CA GLU A 746 50.79 -35.02 -17.66
C GLU A 746 50.25 -33.87 -16.79
N HIS A 747 50.81 -33.66 -15.60
CA HIS A 747 50.26 -32.75 -14.60
C HIS A 747 50.97 -31.41 -14.45
N LEU A 748 52.22 -31.24 -14.87
CA LEU A 748 52.86 -29.91 -14.89
C LEU A 748 52.62 -29.17 -16.21
N VAL A 749 52.88 -27.87 -16.20
CA VAL A 749 53.00 -27.07 -17.43
C VAL A 749 54.41 -27.25 -17.99
N GLN A 750 54.54 -27.30 -19.32
CA GLN A 750 55.81 -27.64 -20.00
C GLN A 750 57.02 -26.83 -19.52
N GLU A 751 56.84 -25.55 -19.17
CA GLU A 751 57.89 -24.69 -18.61
C GLU A 751 58.41 -25.20 -17.24
N ASN A 752 57.52 -25.66 -16.36
CA ASN A 752 57.87 -26.17 -15.03
C ASN A 752 58.31 -27.64 -15.07
N PHE A 753 57.92 -28.39 -16.11
CA PHE A 753 58.43 -29.74 -16.35
C PHE A 753 59.86 -29.74 -16.92
N LYS A 754 60.20 -28.72 -17.73
CA LYS A 754 61.54 -28.56 -18.30
C LYS A 754 62.58 -28.06 -17.29
N ARG A 755 62.13 -27.34 -16.27
CA ARG A 755 62.94 -26.92 -15.12
C ARG A 755 63.11 -28.11 -14.19
#